data_AF-A0AAV0N3S0-F1
#
_entry.id   AF-A0AAV0N3S0-F1
#
_cell.length_a   1.000
_cell.length_b   1.000
_cell.length_c   1.000
_cell.angle_alpha   90.00
_cell.angle_beta   90.00
_cell.angle_gamma   90.00
#
_symmetry.space_group_name_H-M   'P 1'
#
loop_
_entity.id
_entity.type
_entity.pdbx_description
1 polymer ?
#
loop_
_entity_poly.entity_id
_entity_poly.type
_entity_poly.pdbx_seq_one_letter_code
_entity_poly.pdbx_strand_id
1 'polypeptide(L)'
;MLICGGNWETEYRTGVNRGNTTCPFPSNPSSSSSLLPPFSSSILLSLSRSLTPRMDPLRGLQHHGGCTAASPRLHLSDHRSQSLHRRCHRSSSTHFLRTHRISFPLRHHHVLLPRIACRVSPPETRDEERMDKSKSRQKVQLNIRLDHQVKFGENVVILGSAKELGSWKKNVALNWTEGGWVCNLELDGGQSIEYKFVVVNKDKRTSWEGGDNRRLNLPNEGSYEMVCRWNATGEGIELLPAGSEQKQDRTEKIGFDGPSSAPPTHDGELSPFVGQWQGKAASFMRSNEHRDREGDRRWDTSGLEGLSLKLVEGDRSARNWWKKLEVVRELIVGSLESGDRMDALIYSAIYLKWINTGQIPCLEDGGHHRPNHHAEISRQIFRELERISSRKDTSPQEVLVIRKIHPCLPSFKAEFTATVPLTRIRDIAHRNDIPHDLKQEIKHTIQNKLHRNAGPEDLVATEAMLARITKNPGEYNGAFVEQFKIFHQELKDFFNAGSLTEQLDSVRDSFDSKSLSALTLFLDRKKNLDASKRSTNISELIETMQSLNGLRDMIGKGLESGLRNDASDAAIAMRQKWRLCEIGLEDYSFVLLSRFINELESKGGAKWLTDNAESKNVSSWNDPLSSLIIGVHQLALSGWKPKECTAIENELLAWQERGLSEKEGAEDGKMIWALRLKATLDRARRLTEEYSESLLQIFPPKVQILGKGLGIPDNSVRTYTEAEIRAGVVFQVSKLCTVLLKAVRNTLGSQGWDVLVPGAAVGTLVQVESIVPGSLPPSAKGPIILVVNKADGDEEVTAAGSNIVGVVLLQELPHLSHLGVRARQEKVAFVTCEDDDRLVDIQKLLGKLVRLEASSSGVNLTQTSSNEITYNSTAEDIAGNGSSAVRKRLLPEPQFDNILYFSSKGASAGGVILLANANPLTSGAKAASCGLLASLSAVSSEVSNDHGVSASFQVPTGVVIPFGSMERALERSNSTETFKSLLQQVEEAKLEGGQLDKLCTQLQELISSLQPPNEVMDAISQTFPGNARLIVRSSANVEDLAGMSAAGLYDSIPNVSPSNPTVFGGAVSRVWASLYTRRAILSRRAAGVPQKDATMAVLVQEMLSPELSFVLHTLSPTDNDSNSVEAEIASGLGETLASGTRGTPWRMCCGKLDKSVKTLAFANFSDEMVVGGASSPADGEVVHLTVDYSKKALTVDSMFRNQIGQRLGAIGWFLEGKFGGPQDVEGCIVGEDVYIVQTRPQPH
;
A
#
# COMPACT_ATOMS: atom_id res chain seq x y z
N MET A 1 -29.02 -16.50 32.65
CA MET A 1 -29.70 -15.86 33.80
C MET A 1 -28.61 -15.28 34.72
N LEU A 2 -28.94 -14.24 35.47
CA LEU A 2 -28.03 -13.27 36.11
C LEU A 2 -27.05 -13.79 37.20
N ILE A 3 -25.86 -13.16 37.23
CA ILE A 3 -25.15 -12.59 38.40
C ILE A 3 -24.28 -13.48 39.35
N CYS A 4 -23.13 -12.88 39.75
CA CYS A 4 -22.16 -13.22 40.81
C CYS A 4 -21.37 -14.55 40.69
N GLY A 5 -20.10 -14.63 41.09
CA GLY A 5 -19.24 -13.66 41.80
C GLY A 5 -18.84 -14.19 43.18
N GLY A 6 -17.56 -14.52 43.38
CA GLY A 6 -17.06 -15.05 44.66
C GLY A 6 -15.62 -15.54 44.63
N ASN A 7 -14.67 -14.65 44.97
CA ASN A 7 -13.39 -15.06 45.57
C ASN A 7 -13.65 -15.79 46.89
N TRP A 8 -12.73 -16.65 47.36
CA TRP A 8 -12.25 -16.65 48.75
C TRP A 8 -10.90 -17.38 48.84
N GLU A 9 -9.91 -16.75 49.47
CA GLU A 9 -8.64 -17.36 49.87
C GLU A 9 -8.85 -18.26 51.10
N THR A 10 -7.99 -19.27 51.29
CA THR A 10 -7.26 -19.42 52.57
C THR A 10 -6.12 -20.45 52.49
N GLU A 11 -5.03 -20.15 53.19
CA GLU A 11 -3.89 -21.05 53.40
C GLU A 11 -4.24 -22.23 54.32
N TYR A 12 -3.45 -23.31 54.31
CA TYR A 12 -2.78 -23.81 55.53
C TYR A 12 -1.61 -24.74 55.19
N ARG A 13 -0.72 -24.97 56.16
CA ARG A 13 0.70 -25.36 55.98
C ARG A 13 1.08 -26.58 56.84
N THR A 14 2.18 -27.27 56.48
CA THR A 14 2.93 -28.33 57.25
C THR A 14 2.30 -29.75 57.28
N GLY A 15 3.06 -30.88 57.31
CA GLY A 15 4.50 -31.09 57.06
C GLY A 15 5.07 -32.48 57.49
N VAL A 16 6.22 -32.88 56.91
CA VAL A 16 7.34 -33.67 57.51
C VAL A 16 7.37 -35.25 57.54
N ASN A 17 8.29 -35.81 56.70
CA ASN A 17 9.27 -36.93 56.83
C ASN A 17 8.98 -38.35 57.40
N ARG A 18 9.46 -39.39 56.67
CA ARG A 18 10.63 -40.33 56.92
C ARG A 18 10.51 -41.59 56.01
N GLY A 19 11.50 -42.01 55.20
CA GLY A 19 12.60 -42.99 55.49
C GLY A 19 12.12 -44.48 55.41
N ASN A 20 12.82 -45.50 54.87
CA ASN A 20 14.17 -45.67 54.30
C ASN A 20 14.28 -46.99 53.46
N THR A 21 15.31 -47.13 52.60
CA THR A 21 15.95 -48.32 51.92
C THR A 21 15.56 -49.78 52.33
N THR A 22 15.56 -50.87 51.49
CA THR A 22 16.63 -51.49 50.64
C THR A 22 16.13 -52.58 49.63
N CYS A 23 16.98 -53.00 48.66
CA CYS A 23 16.85 -54.10 47.63
C CYS A 23 16.88 -55.56 48.21
N PRO A 24 16.78 -56.72 47.46
CA PRO A 24 16.98 -56.97 45.99
C PRO A 24 16.05 -58.00 45.24
N PHE A 25 16.39 -58.30 43.97
CA PHE A 25 15.83 -59.23 42.94
C PHE A 25 15.76 -60.75 43.32
N PRO A 26 15.21 -61.73 42.51
CA PRO A 26 14.78 -61.72 41.08
C PRO A 26 13.47 -62.52 40.71
N SER A 27 13.27 -62.77 39.40
CA SER A 27 12.57 -63.93 38.73
C SER A 27 11.34 -63.63 37.82
N ASN A 28 10.96 -64.61 36.97
CA ASN A 28 10.38 -64.44 35.62
C ASN A 28 9.18 -65.45 35.38
N PRO A 29 8.63 -65.69 34.17
CA PRO A 29 7.31 -65.18 33.73
C PRO A 29 6.25 -66.26 33.36
N SER A 30 4.98 -65.87 33.08
CA SER A 30 4.15 -66.37 31.94
C SER A 30 2.66 -65.92 31.96
N SER A 31 2.11 -65.58 30.78
CA SER A 31 0.68 -65.65 30.32
C SER A 31 -0.48 -65.09 31.21
N SER A 32 -1.46 -64.31 30.72
CA SER A 32 -2.02 -64.18 29.35
C SER A 32 -2.98 -62.99 29.15
N SER A 33 -3.17 -62.61 27.87
CA SER A 33 -4.35 -61.96 27.25
C SER A 33 -4.53 -60.41 27.25
N SER A 34 -5.00 -59.93 26.08
CA SER A 34 -5.57 -58.60 25.72
C SER A 34 -4.64 -57.36 25.55
N LEU A 35 -4.25 -57.10 24.30
CA LEU A 35 -3.72 -55.88 23.63
C LEU A 35 -3.24 -56.38 22.24
N LEU A 36 -3.55 -55.87 21.03
CA LEU A 36 -3.97 -54.58 20.44
C LEU A 36 -4.72 -54.87 19.10
N PRO A 37 -5.36 -53.88 18.44
CA PRO A 37 -5.71 -53.97 17.02
C PRO A 37 -4.70 -53.23 16.10
N PRO A 38 -4.11 -53.94 15.13
CA PRO A 38 -3.75 -53.39 13.82
C PRO A 38 -4.34 -54.24 12.66
N PHE A 39 -3.98 -53.89 11.41
CA PHE A 39 -4.51 -54.43 10.11
C PHE A 39 -5.91 -53.90 9.72
N SER A 40 -6.27 -53.79 8.43
CA SER A 40 -5.75 -54.40 7.19
C SER A 40 -5.77 -53.37 6.01
N SER A 41 -5.31 -53.64 4.78
CA SER A 41 -5.07 -54.91 4.08
C SER A 41 -4.05 -54.82 2.93
N SER A 42 -3.16 -55.83 2.83
CA SER A 42 -2.38 -56.19 1.63
C SER A 42 -2.07 -57.69 1.65
N ILE A 43 -2.64 -58.48 0.73
CA ILE A 43 -2.41 -59.93 0.51
C ILE A 43 -2.63 -60.15 -1.00
N LEU A 44 -1.75 -60.76 -1.81
CA LEU A 44 -1.43 -62.21 -1.84
C LEU A 44 -0.21 -62.49 -2.77
N LEU A 45 0.58 -63.54 -2.48
CA LEU A 45 1.68 -64.01 -3.33
C LEU A 45 1.24 -64.92 -4.48
N SER A 46 2.01 -64.94 -5.58
CA SER A 46 2.58 -66.20 -6.11
C SER A 46 3.79 -65.94 -7.03
N LEU A 47 4.74 -66.88 -7.05
CA LEU A 47 5.97 -66.84 -7.85
C LEU A 47 6.22 -68.25 -8.41
N SER A 48 6.30 -68.43 -9.74
CA SER A 48 7.19 -69.45 -10.33
C SER A 48 7.39 -69.37 -11.86
N ARG A 49 8.68 -69.28 -12.22
CA ARG A 49 9.39 -69.95 -13.34
C ARG A 49 9.23 -69.53 -14.82
N SER A 50 10.38 -69.07 -15.33
CA SER A 50 11.08 -69.48 -16.58
C SER A 50 10.54 -69.10 -17.97
N LEU A 51 11.33 -68.31 -18.73
CA LEU A 51 12.28 -68.84 -19.73
C LEU A 51 13.21 -67.76 -20.35
N THR A 52 14.53 -67.96 -20.19
CA THR A 52 15.69 -67.66 -21.08
C THR A 52 15.86 -66.34 -21.89
N PRO A 53 17.13 -65.86 -22.04
CA PRO A 53 17.49 -64.66 -22.82
C PRO A 53 17.99 -64.96 -24.25
N ARG A 54 18.29 -63.91 -25.03
CA ARG A 54 19.22 -63.97 -26.18
C ARG A 54 20.09 -62.70 -26.32
N MET A 55 21.41 -62.89 -26.24
CA MET A 55 22.39 -62.18 -27.08
C MET A 55 22.31 -62.76 -28.52
N ASP A 56 22.94 -62.29 -29.60
CA ASP A 56 24.36 -61.91 -29.80
C ASP A 56 24.52 -61.25 -31.23
N PRO A 57 25.72 -60.92 -31.78
CA PRO A 57 25.91 -59.67 -32.57
C PRO A 57 26.66 -59.85 -33.92
N LEU A 58 27.30 -58.77 -34.39
CA LEU A 58 28.53 -58.69 -35.22
C LEU A 58 28.50 -58.53 -36.77
N ARG A 59 29.31 -57.52 -37.18
CA ARG A 59 30.17 -57.38 -38.38
C ARG A 59 29.58 -57.08 -39.77
N GLY A 60 30.10 -55.97 -40.35
CA GLY A 60 30.78 -56.06 -41.66
C GLY A 60 30.87 -54.79 -42.52
N LEU A 61 32.07 -54.15 -42.54
CA LEU A 61 32.75 -53.58 -43.74
C LEU A 61 32.09 -52.38 -44.49
N GLN A 62 32.78 -51.40 -45.12
CA GLN A 62 34.19 -50.94 -45.12
C GLN A 62 34.33 -49.58 -45.87
N HIS A 63 35.37 -48.79 -45.51
CA HIS A 63 36.18 -47.85 -46.35
C HIS A 63 36.32 -46.36 -45.95
N HIS A 64 37.61 -46.02 -45.74
CA HIS A 64 38.39 -44.76 -45.88
C HIS A 64 37.68 -43.40 -46.00
N GLY A 65 38.11 -42.31 -45.34
CA GLY A 65 39.42 -41.97 -44.76
C GLY A 65 39.87 -40.57 -45.23
N GLY A 66 40.61 -39.79 -44.42
CA GLY A 66 41.16 -38.50 -44.88
C GLY A 66 41.33 -37.41 -43.81
N CYS A 67 42.54 -37.32 -43.27
CA CYS A 67 43.01 -36.39 -42.23
C CYS A 67 42.98 -34.87 -42.55
N THR A 68 43.17 -34.06 -41.49
CA THR A 68 43.90 -32.77 -41.41
C THR A 68 43.32 -31.53 -42.13
N ALA A 69 43.70 -30.28 -41.78
CA ALA A 69 44.06 -29.62 -40.51
C ALA A 69 44.32 -28.12 -40.81
N ALA A 70 44.14 -27.26 -39.79
CA ALA A 70 44.74 -25.93 -39.64
C ALA A 70 44.46 -24.79 -40.67
N SER A 71 44.17 -23.62 -40.10
CA SER A 71 44.33 -22.25 -40.64
C SER A 71 45.83 -21.86 -40.75
N PRO A 72 46.28 -20.59 -40.94
CA PRO A 72 45.58 -19.32 -41.27
C PRO A 72 46.36 -18.38 -42.28
N ARG A 73 45.89 -17.12 -42.39
CA ARG A 73 46.60 -15.83 -42.72
C ARG A 73 46.68 -15.30 -44.18
N LEU A 74 46.11 -14.08 -44.33
CA LEU A 74 46.66 -12.82 -44.91
C LEU A 74 47.39 -12.89 -46.28
N HIS A 75 47.00 -12.12 -47.32
CA HIS A 75 47.33 -10.67 -47.43
C HIS A 75 46.57 -9.87 -48.52
N LEU A 76 46.78 -8.54 -48.49
CA LEU A 76 46.22 -7.40 -49.26
C LEU A 76 46.25 -7.42 -50.82
N SER A 77 45.44 -6.49 -51.39
CA SER A 77 45.67 -5.64 -52.61
C SER A 77 45.58 -6.29 -54.01
N ASP A 78 45.19 -5.63 -55.13
CA ASP A 78 44.82 -4.21 -55.37
C ASP A 78 43.97 -3.96 -56.66
N HIS A 79 43.38 -2.77 -56.75
CA HIS A 79 43.10 -1.92 -57.95
C HIS A 79 42.22 -2.25 -59.21
N ARG A 80 41.40 -1.21 -59.56
CA ARG A 80 41.13 -0.58 -60.91
C ARG A 80 39.88 -0.90 -61.78
N SER A 81 38.84 -0.07 -61.59
CA SER A 81 38.31 1.00 -62.51
C SER A 81 37.74 0.74 -63.94
N GLN A 82 36.71 1.57 -64.27
CA GLN A 82 36.10 1.92 -65.59
C GLN A 82 34.99 1.00 -66.17
N SER A 83 33.96 1.45 -66.91
CA SER A 83 33.23 2.75 -67.02
C SER A 83 32.01 2.66 -67.98
N LEU A 84 30.94 3.45 -67.76
CA LEU A 84 29.92 3.94 -68.76
C LEU A 84 28.98 2.88 -69.42
N HIS A 85 27.68 3.09 -69.69
CA HIS A 85 27.05 4.25 -70.37
C HIS A 85 25.48 4.20 -70.39
N ARG A 86 24.78 5.38 -70.28
CA ARG A 86 23.47 5.80 -70.92
C ARG A 86 22.18 4.93 -70.69
N ARG A 87 20.91 5.35 -70.77
CA ARG A 87 20.07 6.60 -70.93
C ARG A 87 18.58 6.19 -70.72
N CYS A 88 17.49 7.00 -70.57
CA CYS A 88 17.22 8.44 -70.35
C CYS A 88 15.71 8.64 -69.95
N HIS A 89 15.31 9.87 -69.58
CA HIS A 89 13.94 10.46 -69.58
C HIS A 89 12.90 10.06 -68.49
N ARG A 90 12.02 10.97 -68.01
CA ARG A 90 11.67 12.34 -68.46
C ARG A 90 11.11 13.25 -67.33
N SER A 91 11.30 14.58 -67.48
CA SER A 91 10.54 15.73 -66.88
C SER A 91 10.47 15.88 -65.35
N SER A 92 10.53 17.08 -64.74
CA SER A 92 10.70 18.46 -65.25
C SER A 92 11.37 19.36 -64.18
N SER A 93 11.79 20.58 -64.55
CA SER A 93 12.82 21.37 -63.84
C SER A 93 12.45 22.86 -63.69
N THR A 94 13.08 23.60 -62.75
CA THR A 94 14.03 24.69 -63.07
C THR A 94 14.66 25.45 -61.86
N HIS A 95 16.00 25.61 -61.94
CA HIS A 95 16.89 26.71 -61.52
C HIS A 95 16.98 27.36 -60.09
N PHE A 96 17.99 26.90 -59.33
CA PHE A 96 19.32 27.52 -59.09
C PHE A 96 19.59 28.90 -58.41
N LEU A 97 20.63 28.82 -57.54
CA LEU A 97 21.67 29.81 -57.11
C LEU A 97 21.53 30.65 -55.83
N ARG A 98 22.68 30.73 -55.11
CA ARG A 98 22.98 31.50 -53.89
C ARG A 98 23.17 33.00 -54.19
N THR A 99 22.89 33.89 -53.22
CA THR A 99 23.88 34.79 -52.55
C THR A 99 23.23 35.73 -51.52
N HIS A 100 24.04 36.52 -50.79
CA HIS A 100 23.65 37.40 -49.67
C HIS A 100 23.00 38.75 -50.06
N ARG A 101 22.43 39.41 -49.01
CA ARG A 101 22.23 40.86 -48.77
C ARG A 101 20.83 41.50 -48.99
N ILE A 102 20.21 41.82 -47.84
CA ILE A 102 19.84 43.19 -47.36
C ILE A 102 18.76 44.04 -48.09
N SER A 103 17.63 44.21 -47.36
CA SER A 103 16.77 45.42 -47.15
C SER A 103 15.78 46.01 -48.19
N PHE A 104 14.51 46.02 -47.77
CA PHE A 104 13.52 47.14 -47.68
C PHE A 104 13.05 47.91 -48.95
N PRO A 105 11.73 48.28 -49.01
CA PRO A 105 11.30 49.57 -48.43
C PRO A 105 9.93 49.64 -47.70
N LEU A 106 9.89 50.63 -46.80
CA LEU A 106 8.82 51.34 -46.06
C LEU A 106 7.43 51.58 -46.69
N ARG A 107 6.41 51.78 -45.84
CA ARG A 107 5.56 53.02 -45.62
C ARG A 107 4.19 52.68 -44.98
N HIS A 108 3.44 53.53 -44.27
CA HIS A 108 3.68 54.73 -43.42
C HIS A 108 2.34 55.13 -42.73
N HIS A 109 2.36 55.59 -41.47
CA HIS A 109 1.98 56.98 -41.11
C HIS A 109 2.18 57.31 -39.60
N HIS A 110 2.35 58.60 -39.29
CA HIS A 110 2.75 59.20 -38.00
C HIS A 110 1.90 60.44 -37.69
N VAL A 111 1.66 60.73 -36.40
CA VAL A 111 1.51 62.08 -35.77
C VAL A 111 1.79 61.93 -34.25
N LEU A 112 2.31 62.87 -33.45
CA LEU A 112 3.55 63.68 -33.53
C LEU A 112 3.93 64.21 -32.11
N LEU A 113 5.14 64.76 -31.95
CA LEU A 113 5.78 65.24 -30.70
C LEU A 113 5.54 66.76 -30.43
N PRO A 114 6.09 67.33 -29.32
CA PRO A 114 7.37 68.08 -29.40
C PRO A 114 8.36 67.74 -28.25
N ARG A 115 9.69 67.54 -28.45
CA ARG A 115 10.83 68.43 -28.87
C ARG A 115 11.39 69.32 -27.74
N ILE A 116 12.70 69.31 -27.46
CA ILE A 116 13.85 70.07 -28.06
C ILE A 116 15.15 69.26 -27.78
N ALA A 117 16.00 68.82 -28.73
CA ALA A 117 17.09 69.49 -29.51
C ALA A 117 18.27 70.06 -28.66
N CYS A 118 19.57 70.00 -29.04
CA CYS A 118 20.16 70.04 -30.38
C CYS A 118 21.49 69.22 -30.57
N ARG A 119 22.19 69.46 -31.69
CA ARG A 119 23.11 68.55 -32.45
C ARG A 119 24.39 69.32 -32.89
N VAL A 120 25.50 68.68 -33.34
CA VAL A 120 26.06 68.64 -34.74
C VAL A 120 27.60 68.44 -34.59
N SER A 121 28.25 67.34 -35.06
CA SER A 121 28.93 67.06 -36.37
C SER A 121 30.19 67.93 -36.66
N PRO A 122 31.12 67.61 -37.62
CA PRO A 122 31.24 66.49 -38.58
C PRO A 122 32.63 65.75 -38.51
N PRO A 123 33.07 64.90 -39.49
CA PRO A 123 34.25 64.01 -39.36
C PRO A 123 35.48 64.37 -40.24
N GLU A 124 36.65 63.79 -39.95
CA GLU A 124 37.69 63.46 -40.96
C GLU A 124 38.77 62.45 -40.44
N THR A 125 39.71 62.05 -41.31
CA THR A 125 40.57 60.84 -41.22
C THR A 125 41.96 61.04 -40.60
N ARG A 126 42.57 59.96 -40.06
CA ARG A 126 43.90 59.40 -40.43
C ARG A 126 44.35 58.23 -39.53
N ASP A 127 45.27 57.42 -40.05
CA ASP A 127 45.87 56.23 -39.42
C ASP A 127 47.03 56.53 -38.45
N GLU A 128 47.33 55.53 -37.59
CA GLU A 128 48.47 55.39 -36.66
C GLU A 128 48.54 56.45 -35.52
N GLU A 129 48.91 56.14 -34.28
CA GLU A 129 49.74 55.05 -33.74
C GLU A 129 49.30 54.63 -32.30
N ARG A 130 49.96 53.62 -31.70
CA ARG A 130 49.57 52.96 -30.43
C ARG A 130 49.62 53.86 -29.19
N MET A 131 48.60 53.77 -28.32
CA MET A 131 48.82 53.66 -26.86
C MET A 131 47.80 52.73 -26.18
N ASP A 132 48.34 51.79 -25.43
CA ASP A 132 47.60 50.78 -24.65
C ASP A 132 47.09 51.37 -23.31
N LYS A 133 45.86 51.02 -22.90
CA LYS A 133 45.33 51.15 -21.52
C LYS A 133 43.93 50.56 -21.33
N SER A 134 43.72 49.33 -21.81
CA SER A 134 42.57 48.53 -21.36
C SER A 134 42.82 48.03 -19.93
N LYS A 135 42.48 48.83 -18.91
CA LYS A 135 42.36 48.32 -17.53
C LYS A 135 41.24 47.27 -17.53
N SER A 136 41.61 45.99 -17.42
CA SER A 136 40.65 44.94 -17.07
C SER A 136 39.98 45.32 -15.76
N ARG A 137 38.67 45.57 -15.77
CA ARG A 137 37.92 45.63 -14.51
C ARG A 137 38.05 44.27 -13.84
N GLN A 138 38.59 44.27 -12.63
CA GLN A 138 38.72 43.05 -11.85
C GLN A 138 37.32 42.51 -11.56
N LYS A 139 37.22 41.19 -11.53
CA LYS A 139 35.96 40.48 -11.29
C LYS A 139 35.76 40.30 -9.80
N VAL A 140 34.53 40.49 -9.36
CA VAL A 140 34.07 40.26 -7.99
C VAL A 140 33.18 39.03 -8.00
N GLN A 141 33.56 38.03 -7.21
CA GLN A 141 32.71 36.88 -6.97
C GLN A 141 31.79 37.20 -5.80
N LEU A 142 30.47 37.05 -6.00
CA LEU A 142 29.46 37.37 -5.00
C LEU A 142 28.53 36.18 -4.78
N ASN A 143 28.56 35.63 -3.58
CA ASN A 143 27.64 34.59 -3.14
C ASN A 143 26.48 35.27 -2.39
N ILE A 144 25.27 35.15 -2.92
CA ILE A 144 24.05 35.71 -2.31
C ILE A 144 23.24 34.57 -1.72
N ARG A 145 22.90 34.67 -0.43
CA ARG A 145 21.94 33.80 0.26
C ARG A 145 20.69 34.58 0.62
N LEU A 146 19.51 34.00 0.43
CA LEU A 146 18.21 34.58 0.77
C LEU A 146 17.46 33.64 1.72
N ASP A 147 17.24 34.11 2.95
CA ASP A 147 16.34 33.48 3.91
C ASP A 147 14.88 33.76 3.52
N HIS A 148 14.30 32.85 2.73
CA HIS A 148 12.88 32.85 2.36
C HIS A 148 12.36 31.42 2.08
N GLN A 149 11.11 31.14 2.46
CA GLN A 149 10.43 29.87 2.20
C GLN A 149 9.27 30.10 1.23
N VAL A 150 9.14 29.21 0.25
CA VAL A 150 8.10 29.24 -0.80
C VAL A 150 7.38 27.89 -0.86
N LYS A 151 6.21 27.82 -1.50
CA LYS A 151 5.42 26.58 -1.55
C LYS A 151 6.03 25.57 -2.54
N PHE A 152 5.69 24.30 -2.38
CA PHE A 152 6.23 23.21 -3.20
C PHE A 152 6.06 23.46 -4.71
N GLY A 153 7.19 23.64 -5.40
CA GLY A 153 7.32 23.91 -6.84
C GLY A 153 7.10 25.36 -7.27
N GLU A 154 7.03 26.31 -6.32
CA GLU A 154 7.42 27.70 -6.57
C GLU A 154 8.98 27.78 -6.58
N ASN A 155 9.56 28.74 -7.32
CA ASN A 155 11.01 28.93 -7.41
C ASN A 155 11.38 30.39 -7.16
N VAL A 156 12.52 30.66 -6.52
CA VAL A 156 13.01 32.04 -6.36
C VAL A 156 14.01 32.41 -7.44
N VAL A 157 13.87 33.62 -7.99
CA VAL A 157 14.78 34.22 -8.96
C VAL A 157 15.19 35.62 -8.51
N ILE A 158 16.36 36.07 -8.96
CA ILE A 158 16.85 37.45 -8.81
C ILE A 158 16.84 38.15 -10.17
N LEU A 159 16.49 39.43 -10.16
CA LEU A 159 16.63 40.35 -11.30
C LEU A 159 17.31 41.64 -10.82
N GLY A 160 18.11 42.26 -11.68
CA GLY A 160 18.80 43.50 -11.34
C GLY A 160 19.39 44.24 -12.53
N SER A 161 20.04 45.37 -12.28
CA SER A 161 20.57 46.28 -13.30
C SER A 161 21.76 45.72 -14.07
N ALA A 162 22.63 44.95 -13.41
CA ALA A 162 23.78 44.30 -14.04
C ALA A 162 23.36 43.30 -15.13
N LYS A 163 24.24 43.07 -16.09
CA LYS A 163 24.00 42.13 -17.22
C LYS A 163 23.86 40.69 -16.72
N GLU A 164 24.65 40.35 -15.71
CA GLU A 164 24.73 39.06 -15.04
C GLU A 164 23.47 38.82 -14.17
N LEU A 165 22.84 39.91 -13.71
CA LEU A 165 21.53 39.94 -13.05
C LEU A 165 20.36 40.11 -14.05
N GLY A 166 20.63 39.93 -15.35
CA GLY A 166 19.62 39.90 -16.40
C GLY A 166 19.05 41.26 -16.83
N SER A 167 19.64 42.38 -16.40
CA SER A 167 19.25 43.75 -16.76
C SER A 167 17.74 44.03 -16.66
N TRP A 168 17.13 43.59 -15.56
CA TRP A 168 15.68 43.65 -15.26
C TRP A 168 14.76 42.94 -16.28
N LYS A 169 15.31 42.13 -17.19
CA LYS A 169 14.57 41.48 -18.29
C LYS A 169 14.67 39.94 -18.30
N LYS A 170 15.70 39.37 -17.67
CA LYS A 170 15.94 37.94 -17.60
C LYS A 170 16.04 37.51 -16.14
N ASN A 171 15.29 36.47 -15.78
CA ASN A 171 15.37 35.85 -14.46
C ASN A 171 16.70 35.09 -14.31
N VAL A 172 17.37 35.27 -13.17
CA VAL A 172 18.49 34.44 -12.75
C VAL A 172 17.99 33.55 -11.61
N ALA A 173 18.02 32.23 -11.79
CA ALA A 173 17.49 31.30 -10.79
C ALA A 173 18.42 31.21 -9.57
N LEU A 174 17.82 31.13 -8.38
CA LEU A 174 18.51 30.71 -7.17
C LEU A 174 18.28 29.21 -6.99
N ASN A 175 19.27 28.52 -6.41
CA ASN A 175 19.15 27.13 -6.00
C ASN A 175 18.72 27.08 -4.54
N TRP A 176 17.82 26.16 -4.18
CA TRP A 176 17.44 25.97 -2.77
C TRP A 176 18.50 25.15 -2.02
N THR A 177 18.79 25.55 -0.78
CA THR A 177 19.60 24.80 0.20
C THR A 177 18.92 24.89 1.57
N GLU A 178 19.34 24.06 2.54
CA GLU A 178 18.82 24.14 3.91
C GLU A 178 18.99 25.52 4.55
N GLY A 179 20.06 26.25 4.19
CA GLY A 179 20.33 27.62 4.65
C GLY A 179 19.63 28.72 3.83
N GLY A 180 18.65 28.38 2.99
CA GLY A 180 17.91 29.31 2.13
C GLY A 180 18.26 29.22 0.64
N TRP A 181 17.78 30.18 -0.14
CA TRP A 181 17.99 30.25 -1.58
C TRP A 181 19.34 30.90 -1.90
N VAL A 182 20.20 30.26 -2.70
CA VAL A 182 21.55 30.73 -3.01
C VAL A 182 21.77 30.97 -4.50
N CYS A 183 22.57 31.99 -4.85
CA CYS A 183 23.16 32.13 -6.18
C CYS A 183 24.56 32.75 -6.10
N ASN A 184 25.47 32.26 -6.94
CA ASN A 184 26.83 32.78 -7.08
C ASN A 184 26.93 33.58 -8.39
N LEU A 185 27.49 34.79 -8.32
CA LEU A 185 27.56 35.74 -9.44
C LEU A 185 28.98 36.26 -9.63
N GLU A 186 29.37 36.54 -10.88
CA GLU A 186 30.70 37.08 -11.22
C GLU A 186 30.55 38.47 -11.89
N LEU A 187 30.58 39.51 -11.06
CA LEU A 187 30.23 40.88 -11.44
C LEU A 187 31.50 41.72 -11.70
N ASP A 188 31.41 42.74 -12.55
CA ASP A 188 32.52 43.70 -12.68
C ASP A 188 32.64 44.53 -11.40
N GLY A 189 33.85 44.66 -10.85
CA GLY A 189 34.10 45.44 -9.64
C GLY A 189 33.99 46.96 -9.82
N GLY A 190 33.76 47.67 -8.72
CA GLY A 190 33.73 49.14 -8.66
C GLY A 190 32.48 49.80 -9.24
N GLN A 191 31.37 49.06 -9.39
CA GLN A 191 30.07 49.59 -9.84
C GLN A 191 28.98 49.45 -8.77
N SER A 192 27.96 50.31 -8.86
CA SER A 192 26.73 50.18 -8.07
C SER A 192 25.69 49.38 -8.85
N ILE A 193 25.13 48.34 -8.24
CA ILE A 193 24.08 47.51 -8.82
C ILE A 193 22.76 47.66 -8.03
N GLU A 194 21.65 47.52 -8.74
CA GLU A 194 20.31 47.43 -8.14
C GLU A 194 19.73 46.05 -8.40
N TYR A 195 19.00 45.46 -7.44
CA TYR A 195 18.35 44.15 -7.62
C TYR A 195 17.12 43.95 -6.75
N LYS A 196 16.33 42.92 -7.11
CA LYS A 196 15.24 42.36 -6.31
C LYS A 196 15.09 40.86 -6.50
N PHE A 197 14.55 40.20 -5.47
CA PHE A 197 14.07 38.82 -5.55
C PHE A 197 12.60 38.72 -5.97
N VAL A 198 12.25 37.61 -6.63
CA VAL A 198 10.92 37.31 -7.17
C VAL A 198 10.63 35.83 -7.00
N VAL A 199 9.45 35.49 -6.46
CA VAL A 199 8.94 34.11 -6.49
C VAL A 199 8.20 33.90 -7.82
N VAL A 200 8.54 32.81 -8.50
CA VAL A 200 7.91 32.34 -9.75
C VAL A 200 7.09 31.10 -9.41
N ASN A 201 5.77 31.21 -9.55
CA ASN A 201 4.85 30.12 -9.25
C ASN A 201 4.80 29.10 -10.38
N LYS A 202 4.25 27.91 -10.11
CA LYS A 202 4.03 26.84 -11.11
C LYS A 202 3.38 27.34 -12.42
N ASP A 203 2.45 28.29 -12.30
CA ASP A 203 1.74 28.91 -13.44
C ASP A 203 2.55 30.01 -14.18
N LYS A 204 3.85 30.15 -13.90
CA LYS A 204 4.73 31.25 -14.36
C LYS A 204 4.31 32.67 -13.92
N ARG A 205 3.31 32.80 -13.06
CA ARG A 205 2.98 34.08 -12.38
C ARG A 205 4.12 34.44 -11.43
N THR A 206 4.42 35.73 -11.34
CA THR A 206 5.52 36.25 -10.51
C THR A 206 5.01 37.13 -9.38
N SER A 207 5.57 36.95 -8.18
CA SER A 207 5.37 37.85 -7.04
C SER A 207 6.71 38.41 -6.58
N TRP A 208 6.84 39.73 -6.62
CA TRP A 208 8.07 40.45 -6.29
C TRP A 208 8.22 40.66 -4.79
N GLU A 209 9.46 40.77 -4.29
CA GLU A 209 9.68 41.27 -2.93
C GLU A 209 9.25 42.74 -2.79
N GLY A 210 8.71 43.06 -1.62
CA GLY A 210 8.24 44.39 -1.23
C GLY A 210 9.35 45.39 -0.88
N GLY A 211 8.97 46.66 -0.83
CA GLY A 211 9.90 47.79 -0.62
C GLY A 211 10.64 48.22 -1.89
N ASP A 212 11.73 48.97 -1.73
CA ASP A 212 12.51 49.51 -2.85
C ASP A 212 13.49 48.48 -3.46
N ASN A 213 14.15 48.84 -4.57
CA ASN A 213 15.26 48.05 -5.11
C ASN A 213 16.44 48.04 -4.13
N ARG A 214 17.01 46.86 -3.87
CA ARG A 214 18.24 46.71 -3.09
C ARG A 214 19.39 47.35 -3.87
N ARG A 215 20.18 48.22 -3.23
CA ARG A 215 21.36 48.86 -3.81
C ARG A 215 22.64 48.32 -3.17
N LEU A 216 23.59 47.94 -4.00
CA LEU A 216 24.88 47.39 -3.56
C LEU A 216 26.03 48.04 -4.34
N ASN A 217 27.03 48.53 -3.62
CA ASN A 217 28.28 49.02 -4.21
C ASN A 217 29.32 47.92 -4.17
N LEU A 218 29.76 47.44 -5.33
CA LEU A 218 30.74 46.35 -5.42
C LEU A 218 32.17 46.88 -5.18
N PRO A 219 32.99 46.16 -4.38
CA PRO A 219 34.42 46.39 -4.26
C PRO A 219 35.14 46.28 -5.61
N ASN A 220 36.42 46.65 -5.69
CA ASN A 220 37.18 46.55 -6.94
C ASN A 220 37.52 45.09 -7.31
N GLU A 221 37.86 44.27 -6.32
CA GLU A 221 38.18 42.84 -6.49
C GLU A 221 37.87 42.03 -5.22
N GLY A 222 37.86 40.71 -5.34
CA GLY A 222 37.69 39.76 -4.23
C GLY A 222 36.47 38.84 -4.35
N SER A 223 36.32 37.96 -3.37
CA SER A 223 35.15 37.09 -3.21
C SER A 223 34.42 37.47 -1.91
N TYR A 224 33.10 37.61 -1.98
CA TYR A 224 32.27 38.11 -0.88
C TYR A 224 30.98 37.30 -0.73
N GLU A 225 30.48 37.20 0.50
CA GLU A 225 29.19 36.61 0.83
C GLU A 225 28.25 37.67 1.40
N MET A 226 26.95 37.54 1.12
CA MET A 226 25.88 38.33 1.73
C MET A 226 24.65 37.48 2.04
N VAL A 227 23.97 37.82 3.14
CA VAL A 227 22.69 37.21 3.52
C VAL A 227 21.58 38.26 3.44
N CYS A 228 20.52 37.95 2.70
CA CYS A 228 19.33 38.77 2.53
C CYS A 228 18.13 38.09 3.21
N ARG A 229 17.17 38.88 3.68
CA ARG A 229 15.85 38.40 4.13
C ARG A 229 14.75 38.95 3.23
N TRP A 230 13.72 38.17 2.96
CA TRP A 230 12.59 38.60 2.13
C TRP A 230 11.90 39.86 2.67
N ASN A 231 11.53 40.79 1.79
CA ASN A 231 10.96 42.12 2.11
C ASN A 231 11.84 43.06 2.97
N ALA A 232 12.99 42.62 3.48
CA ALA A 232 13.93 43.44 4.25
C ALA A 232 14.88 44.23 3.33
N THR A 233 14.31 45.12 2.50
CA THR A 233 15.05 45.89 1.48
C THR A 233 15.75 47.14 2.03
N GLY A 234 15.41 47.56 3.26
CA GLY A 234 16.05 48.67 3.98
C GLY A 234 17.11 48.25 5.03
N GLU A 235 17.36 46.95 5.22
CA GLU A 235 18.50 46.50 6.03
C GLU A 235 19.82 46.81 5.29
N GLY A 236 20.84 47.27 6.02
CA GLY A 236 22.15 47.53 5.45
C GLY A 236 22.81 46.23 5.00
N ILE A 237 23.10 46.11 3.69
CA ILE A 237 23.69 44.89 3.12
C ILE A 237 25.19 44.88 3.42
N GLU A 238 25.60 44.04 4.36
CA GLU A 238 27.01 43.83 4.70
C GLU A 238 27.66 42.84 3.72
N LEU A 239 28.79 43.24 3.13
CA LEU A 239 29.61 42.42 2.24
C LEU A 239 30.76 41.81 3.06
N LEU A 240 30.64 40.53 3.39
CA LEU A 240 31.66 39.83 4.17
C LEU A 240 32.73 39.24 3.23
N PRO A 241 34.04 39.51 3.43
CA PRO A 241 35.10 38.88 2.66
C PRO A 241 35.10 37.36 2.86
N ALA A 242 35.11 36.59 1.78
CA ALA A 242 35.16 35.14 1.83
C ALA A 242 36.53 34.64 2.35
N GLY A 243 36.66 34.52 3.67
CA GLY A 243 37.85 33.95 4.33
C GLY A 243 38.28 34.59 5.66
N SER A 244 37.62 35.63 6.16
CA SER A 244 38.00 36.26 7.44
C SER A 244 37.23 35.69 8.64
N GLU A 245 37.84 34.78 9.40
CA GLU A 245 37.32 34.36 10.71
C GLU A 245 37.58 35.45 11.77
N GLN A 246 36.53 36.20 12.15
CA GLN A 246 36.45 36.85 13.46
C GLN A 246 35.13 36.51 14.17
N LYS A 247 35.27 36.24 15.46
CA LYS A 247 34.31 35.54 16.31
C LYS A 247 32.96 36.25 16.50
N GLN A 248 31.91 35.65 15.95
CA GLN A 248 30.59 35.57 16.58
C GLN A 248 29.89 34.28 16.14
N ASP A 249 28.91 33.81 16.93
CA ASP A 249 28.11 32.59 16.73
C ASP A 249 28.90 31.24 16.75
N ARG A 250 28.35 30.11 17.21
CA ARG A 250 27.05 29.41 16.98
C ARG A 250 26.89 28.87 15.55
N THR A 251 26.21 27.72 15.44
CA THR A 251 25.79 27.06 14.18
C THR A 251 26.96 26.69 13.25
N GLU A 252 27.56 25.51 13.44
CA GLU A 252 27.05 24.26 12.85
C GLU A 252 26.92 24.37 11.32
N LYS A 253 28.01 24.02 10.62
CA LYS A 253 27.97 23.72 9.19
C LYS A 253 27.45 22.30 9.00
N ILE A 254 26.25 22.17 8.45
CA ILE A 254 25.87 21.00 7.66
C ILE A 254 25.98 21.42 6.19
N GLY A 255 26.82 20.70 5.44
CA GLY A 255 26.96 20.90 3.99
C GLY A 255 26.06 19.92 3.26
N PHE A 256 25.22 20.42 2.36
CA PHE A 256 24.43 19.59 1.44
C PHE A 256 25.15 19.46 0.10
N ASP A 257 25.63 18.25 -0.20
CA ASP A 257 25.93 17.86 -1.58
C ASP A 257 24.64 17.42 -2.29
N GLY A 258 24.45 17.88 -3.52
CA GLY A 258 23.38 17.38 -4.39
C GLY A 258 23.65 15.95 -4.88
N PRO A 259 22.62 15.24 -5.37
CA PRO A 259 22.73 13.82 -5.71
C PRO A 259 23.63 13.61 -6.92
N SER A 260 24.89 13.25 -6.67
CA SER A 260 25.85 12.86 -7.71
C SER A 260 26.65 11.62 -7.29
N SER A 261 26.96 10.79 -8.30
CA SER A 261 27.99 9.74 -8.36
C SER A 261 28.65 9.24 -7.07
N ALA A 262 28.64 7.92 -6.88
CA ALA A 262 29.34 7.17 -5.84
C ALA A 262 30.68 7.81 -5.38
N PRO A 263 30.88 8.07 -4.07
CA PRO A 263 32.05 8.81 -3.58
C PRO A 263 33.39 8.09 -3.85
N PRO A 264 34.49 8.83 -4.04
CA PRO A 264 35.82 8.24 -4.09
C PRO A 264 36.20 7.71 -2.70
N THR A 265 36.54 6.43 -2.63
CA THR A 265 36.90 5.77 -1.37
C THR A 265 38.24 6.22 -0.80
N HIS A 266 38.23 6.71 0.43
CA HIS A 266 39.36 6.66 1.37
C HIS A 266 38.83 6.36 2.77
N ASP A 267 39.64 5.68 3.59
CA ASP A 267 39.20 5.01 4.82
C ASP A 267 38.79 5.98 5.93
N GLY A 268 37.50 5.97 6.31
CA GLY A 268 36.97 6.81 7.40
C GLY A 268 35.45 7.01 7.32
N GLU A 269 34.66 5.94 7.39
CA GLU A 269 33.19 6.04 7.44
C GLU A 269 32.72 6.64 8.78
N LEU A 270 31.84 7.64 8.72
CA LEU A 270 31.04 8.11 9.86
C LEU A 270 30.02 7.04 10.25
N SER A 271 29.69 6.91 11.54
CA SER A 271 28.73 5.91 11.98
C SER A 271 27.31 6.21 11.45
N PRO A 272 26.51 5.16 11.13
CA PRO A 272 25.10 5.35 10.72
C PRO A 272 24.26 6.10 11.76
N PHE A 273 24.65 6.02 13.03
CA PHE A 273 24.04 6.72 14.15
C PHE A 273 24.22 8.24 14.06
N VAL A 274 25.46 8.71 13.83
CA VAL A 274 25.76 10.15 13.67
C VAL A 274 25.08 10.73 12.43
N GLY A 275 24.94 9.95 11.35
CA GLY A 275 24.20 10.35 10.15
C GLY A 275 22.70 10.61 10.35
N GLN A 276 22.10 10.14 11.44
CA GLN A 276 20.68 10.36 11.78
C GLN A 276 20.47 11.46 12.84
N TRP A 277 21.55 12.12 13.28
CA TRP A 277 21.49 13.13 14.35
C TRP A 277 20.84 14.44 13.88
N GLN A 278 19.75 14.83 14.55
CA GLN A 278 19.02 16.10 14.34
C GLN A 278 19.13 17.05 15.55
N GLY A 279 19.79 16.60 16.63
CA GLY A 279 20.16 17.45 17.75
C GLY A 279 21.29 18.41 17.39
N LYS A 280 21.65 19.28 18.34
CA LYS A 280 22.79 20.20 18.18
C LYS A 280 24.09 19.43 17.98
N ALA A 281 24.97 19.92 17.12
CA ALA A 281 26.28 19.33 16.91
C ALA A 281 27.15 19.39 18.18
N ALA A 282 28.24 18.61 18.19
CA ALA A 282 29.17 18.50 19.30
C ALA A 282 29.84 19.86 19.64
N SER A 283 29.28 20.58 20.61
CA SER A 283 29.86 21.81 21.17
C SER A 283 30.86 21.46 22.26
N PHE A 284 32.15 21.50 21.92
CA PHE A 284 33.22 21.19 22.86
C PHE A 284 33.49 22.37 23.83
N MET A 285 33.43 22.09 25.13
CA MET A 285 33.51 23.12 26.18
C MET A 285 34.84 23.09 26.93
N ARG A 286 35.42 24.28 27.16
CA ARG A 286 36.71 24.47 27.85
C ARG A 286 36.59 24.79 29.35
N SER A 287 35.39 25.08 29.86
CA SER A 287 35.14 25.38 31.28
C SER A 287 33.68 25.07 31.67
N ASN A 288 33.30 25.29 32.94
CA ASN A 288 31.97 25.02 33.49
C ASN A 288 30.85 25.95 32.96
N GLU A 289 30.73 26.17 31.65
CA GLU A 289 29.64 26.92 31.02
C GLU A 289 28.31 26.13 30.92
N HIS A 290 28.04 25.27 31.90
CA HIS A 290 26.72 24.66 32.12
C HIS A 290 25.75 25.72 32.67
N ARG A 291 25.47 26.77 31.89
CA ARG A 291 24.29 27.61 32.14
C ARG A 291 23.04 26.78 31.86
N ASP A 292 22.05 26.86 32.74
CA ASP A 292 20.73 26.25 32.56
C ASP A 292 20.11 26.69 31.21
N ARG A 293 20.19 25.79 30.22
CA ARG A 293 19.56 25.93 28.90
C ARG A 293 18.23 25.17 28.82
N GLU A 294 17.62 24.91 29.97
CA GLU A 294 16.28 24.33 30.07
C GLU A 294 15.19 25.37 29.70
N GLY A 295 15.48 26.67 29.83
CA GLY A 295 14.51 27.76 29.70
C GLY A 295 13.87 27.98 28.32
N ASP A 296 14.38 27.36 27.25
CA ASP A 296 13.80 27.45 25.90
C ASP A 296 12.75 26.35 25.65
N ARG A 297 12.77 25.23 26.39
CA ARG A 297 11.84 24.11 26.16
C ARG A 297 10.57 24.28 26.99
N ARG A 298 9.42 24.23 26.33
CA ARG A 298 8.10 24.34 26.96
C ARG A 298 7.39 23.00 26.88
N TRP A 299 6.94 22.50 28.03
CA TRP A 299 5.98 21.41 28.11
C TRP A 299 4.58 21.99 28.13
N ASP A 300 3.70 21.49 27.27
CA ASP A 300 2.29 21.89 27.24
C ASP A 300 1.40 20.70 27.63
N THR A 301 0.96 20.66 28.88
CA THR A 301 0.01 19.65 29.37
C THR A 301 -1.44 19.99 29.07
N SER A 302 -1.72 21.12 28.40
CA SER A 302 -3.08 21.60 28.14
C SER A 302 -3.80 20.68 27.13
N GLY A 303 -4.78 19.93 27.62
CA GLY A 303 -5.57 18.97 26.83
C GLY A 303 -4.90 17.61 26.62
N LEU A 304 -3.91 17.25 27.46
CA LEU A 304 -3.39 15.88 27.51
C LEU A 304 -4.13 15.05 28.55
N GLU A 305 -4.42 13.80 28.22
CA GLU A 305 -5.08 12.84 29.11
C GLU A 305 -4.38 11.46 29.06
N GLY A 306 -4.64 10.62 30.07
CA GLY A 306 -4.16 9.24 30.15
C GLY A 306 -2.65 9.09 29.98
N LEU A 307 -2.23 8.14 29.13
CA LEU A 307 -0.83 7.81 28.87
C LEU A 307 -0.03 9.01 28.30
N SER A 308 -0.67 9.88 27.52
CA SER A 308 0.01 11.04 26.92
C SER A 308 0.43 12.07 27.98
N LEU A 309 -0.44 12.34 28.96
CA LEU A 309 -0.14 13.19 30.10
C LEU A 309 0.96 12.56 30.96
N LYS A 310 0.83 11.26 31.30
CA LYS A 310 1.83 10.53 32.09
C LYS A 310 3.23 10.61 31.46
N LEU A 311 3.34 10.47 30.14
CA LEU A 311 4.62 10.57 29.42
C LEU A 311 5.19 11.99 29.50
N VAL A 312 4.39 13.02 29.23
CA VAL A 312 4.87 14.42 29.19
C VAL A 312 5.25 14.94 30.57
N GLU A 313 4.49 14.60 31.62
CA GLU A 313 4.86 14.87 33.01
C GLU A 313 6.09 14.05 33.43
N GLY A 314 6.19 12.81 32.97
CA GLY A 314 7.37 11.96 33.07
C GLY A 314 8.62 12.65 32.51
N ASP A 315 8.64 13.04 31.24
CA ASP A 315 9.74 13.74 30.57
C ASP A 315 10.14 15.03 31.30
N ARG A 316 9.16 15.79 31.80
CA ARG A 316 9.37 17.02 32.58
C ARG A 316 10.12 16.76 33.90
N SER A 317 9.91 15.60 34.52
CA SER A 317 10.65 15.15 35.71
C SER A 317 11.98 14.44 35.37
N ALA A 318 12.06 13.84 34.19
CA ALA A 318 13.15 12.99 33.74
C ALA A 318 14.22 13.78 32.95
N ARG A 319 15.09 14.50 33.68
CA ARG A 319 16.19 15.28 33.06
C ARG A 319 17.22 14.41 32.31
N ASN A 320 17.63 13.28 32.89
CA ASN A 320 18.69 12.42 32.35
C ASN A 320 18.14 11.15 31.66
N TRP A 321 18.97 10.50 30.83
CA TRP A 321 18.50 9.41 29.94
C TRP A 321 17.87 8.22 30.68
N TRP A 322 18.46 7.72 31.77
CA TRP A 322 17.87 6.57 32.48
C TRP A 322 16.48 6.88 33.06
N LYS A 323 16.21 8.11 33.53
CA LYS A 323 14.86 8.49 33.97
C LYS A 323 13.88 8.50 32.80
N LYS A 324 14.33 8.90 31.61
CA LYS A 324 13.50 8.84 30.39
C LYS A 324 13.20 7.38 30.00
N LEU A 325 14.17 6.47 30.15
CA LEU A 325 13.95 5.03 30.00
C LEU A 325 13.00 4.48 31.07
N GLU A 326 13.06 4.95 32.32
CA GLU A 326 12.16 4.52 33.39
C GLU A 326 10.70 4.93 33.10
N VAL A 327 10.46 6.13 32.57
CA VAL A 327 9.14 6.56 32.09
C VAL A 327 8.59 5.60 31.03
N VAL A 328 9.43 5.18 30.07
CA VAL A 328 9.04 4.21 29.03
C VAL A 328 8.76 2.82 29.62
N ARG A 329 9.60 2.36 30.55
CA ARG A 329 9.40 1.11 31.29
C ARG A 329 8.05 1.12 32.01
N GLU A 330 7.73 2.18 32.74
CA GLU A 330 6.45 2.30 33.44
C GLU A 330 5.23 2.33 32.50
N LEU A 331 5.36 2.92 31.32
CA LEU A 331 4.31 2.93 30.30
C LEU A 331 4.07 1.51 29.75
N ILE A 332 5.12 0.81 29.34
CA ILE A 332 5.02 -0.52 28.73
C ILE A 332 4.60 -1.58 29.75
N VAL A 333 5.25 -1.62 30.92
CA VAL A 333 4.95 -2.59 32.00
C VAL A 333 3.58 -2.30 32.61
N GLY A 334 3.21 -1.02 32.78
CA GLY A 334 1.94 -0.63 33.39
C GLY A 334 0.70 -0.91 32.53
N SER A 335 0.86 -1.12 31.23
CA SER A 335 -0.27 -1.25 30.28
C SER A 335 -0.60 -2.70 29.88
N LEU A 336 0.06 -3.70 30.49
CA LEU A 336 0.00 -5.12 30.11
C LEU A 336 -1.41 -5.76 30.12
N GLU A 337 -2.33 -5.25 30.95
CA GLU A 337 -3.70 -5.77 31.14
C GLU A 337 -4.78 -4.79 30.67
N SER A 338 -4.40 -3.68 30.06
CA SER A 338 -5.30 -2.59 29.64
C SER A 338 -5.61 -2.61 28.13
N GLY A 339 -6.72 -1.99 27.73
CA GLY A 339 -7.01 -1.70 26.31
C GLY A 339 -6.02 -0.73 25.66
N ASP A 340 -5.20 -0.03 26.47
CA ASP A 340 -4.30 1.04 26.03
C ASP A 340 -2.89 0.54 25.63
N ARG A 341 -2.68 -0.79 25.58
CA ARG A 341 -1.40 -1.45 25.26
C ARG A 341 -0.75 -0.90 23.98
N MET A 342 -1.54 -0.73 22.92
CA MET A 342 -1.06 -0.21 21.64
C MET A 342 -0.63 1.26 21.72
N ASP A 343 -1.41 2.09 22.42
CA ASP A 343 -1.07 3.50 22.67
C ASP A 343 0.24 3.63 23.45
N ALA A 344 0.45 2.80 24.48
CA ALA A 344 1.69 2.77 25.26
C ALA A 344 2.92 2.46 24.39
N LEU A 345 2.78 1.51 23.45
CA LEU A 345 3.84 1.17 22.49
C LEU A 345 4.10 2.33 21.51
N ILE A 346 3.04 2.93 20.93
CA ILE A 346 3.18 4.04 19.98
C ILE A 346 3.88 5.24 20.64
N TYR A 347 3.40 5.67 21.81
CA TYR A 347 3.98 6.79 22.54
C TYR A 347 5.44 6.52 22.94
N SER A 348 5.77 5.29 23.35
CA SER A 348 7.14 4.88 23.67
C SER A 348 8.06 4.92 22.45
N ALA A 349 7.60 4.46 21.29
CA ALA A 349 8.37 4.49 20.04
C ALA A 349 8.68 5.92 19.58
N ILE A 350 7.68 6.81 19.58
CA ILE A 350 7.84 8.23 19.21
C ILE A 350 8.84 8.91 20.15
N TYR A 351 8.66 8.75 21.46
CA TYR A 351 9.49 9.39 22.47
C TYR A 351 10.95 8.93 22.42
N LEU A 352 11.19 7.61 22.31
CA LEU A 352 12.53 7.06 22.16
C LEU A 352 13.20 7.47 20.85
N LYS A 353 12.46 7.54 19.73
CA LYS A 353 12.99 8.02 18.44
C LYS A 353 13.47 9.47 18.54
N TRP A 354 12.71 10.35 19.19
CA TRP A 354 13.09 11.75 19.38
C TRP A 354 14.26 11.94 20.38
N ILE A 355 14.42 11.06 21.36
CA ILE A 355 15.64 11.01 22.19
C ILE A 355 16.84 10.57 21.33
N ASN A 356 16.71 9.49 20.57
CA ASN A 356 17.81 8.91 19.80
C ASN A 356 18.32 9.82 18.67
N THR A 357 17.43 10.60 18.06
CA THR A 357 17.76 11.63 17.06
C THR A 357 18.23 12.96 17.67
N GLY A 358 18.23 13.11 19.00
CA GLY A 358 18.69 14.33 19.69
C GLY A 358 17.70 15.49 19.70
N GLN A 359 16.45 15.26 19.28
CA GLN A 359 15.37 16.24 19.31
C GLN A 359 14.83 16.45 20.74
N ILE A 360 14.91 15.42 21.57
CA ILE A 360 14.70 15.49 23.03
C ILE A 360 16.08 15.34 23.70
N PRO A 361 16.66 16.41 24.25
CA PRO A 361 17.98 16.35 24.85
C PRO A 361 17.97 15.61 26.19
N CYS A 362 19.01 14.83 26.45
CA CYS A 362 19.35 14.31 27.76
C CYS A 362 20.22 15.34 28.50
N LEU A 363 19.77 15.79 29.68
CA LEU A 363 20.42 16.85 30.47
C LEU A 363 21.07 16.29 31.75
N GLU A 364 22.16 16.94 32.19
CA GLU A 364 22.80 16.62 33.46
C GLU A 364 21.88 16.90 34.65
N ASP A 365 21.81 15.96 35.60
CA ASP A 365 21.49 16.25 36.98
C ASP A 365 22.74 16.09 37.88
N GLY A 366 22.67 16.58 39.11
CA GLY A 366 23.81 16.60 40.04
C GLY A 366 24.22 15.22 40.58
N GLY A 367 23.62 14.14 40.07
CA GLY A 367 23.88 12.76 40.49
C GLY A 367 25.04 12.12 39.73
N HIS A 368 25.64 11.09 40.31
CA HIS A 368 26.60 10.23 39.61
C HIS A 368 25.95 8.88 39.29
N HIS A 369 25.68 8.64 38.02
CA HIS A 369 24.92 7.48 37.56
C HIS A 369 25.79 6.51 36.75
N ARG A 370 25.58 5.20 36.94
CA ARG A 370 26.38 4.14 36.31
C ARG A 370 25.64 3.51 35.12
N PRO A 371 26.35 2.89 34.15
CA PRO A 371 25.73 2.22 33.00
C PRO A 371 24.73 1.12 33.40
N ASN A 372 24.99 0.42 34.50
CA ASN A 372 24.16 -0.71 34.95
C ASN A 372 22.68 -0.37 35.17
N HIS A 373 22.35 0.88 35.51
CA HIS A 373 20.96 1.27 35.68
C HIS A 373 20.23 1.40 34.33
N HIS A 374 20.86 2.00 33.32
CA HIS A 374 20.35 2.05 31.95
C HIS A 374 20.18 0.64 31.37
N ALA A 375 21.18 -0.22 31.57
CA ALA A 375 21.16 -1.61 31.15
C ALA A 375 20.02 -2.40 31.80
N GLU A 376 19.80 -2.26 33.12
CA GLU A 376 18.71 -2.96 33.81
C GLU A 376 17.31 -2.54 33.33
N ILE A 377 17.09 -1.24 33.15
CA ILE A 377 15.82 -0.70 32.65
C ILE A 377 15.57 -1.17 31.21
N SER A 378 16.59 -1.07 30.35
CA SER A 378 16.57 -1.57 28.97
C SER A 378 16.25 -3.07 28.89
N ARG A 379 16.86 -3.88 29.76
CA ARG A 379 16.58 -5.32 29.88
C ARG A 379 15.12 -5.59 30.22
N GLN A 380 14.53 -4.83 31.14
CA GLN A 380 13.13 -5.00 31.53
C GLN A 380 12.16 -4.59 30.41
N ILE A 381 12.43 -3.47 29.73
CA ILE A 381 11.67 -3.07 28.52
C ILE A 381 11.76 -4.16 27.45
N PHE A 382 12.98 -4.62 27.13
CA PHE A 382 13.22 -5.65 26.11
C PHE A 382 12.48 -6.97 26.41
N ARG A 383 12.47 -7.42 27.67
CA ARG A 383 11.75 -8.63 28.09
C ARG A 383 10.25 -8.53 27.81
N GLU A 384 9.61 -7.41 28.14
CA GLU A 384 8.17 -7.26 27.89
C GLU A 384 7.85 -7.07 26.40
N LEU A 385 8.69 -6.37 25.62
CA LEU A 385 8.53 -6.25 24.16
C LEU A 385 8.59 -7.62 23.46
N GLU A 386 9.55 -8.46 23.82
CA GLU A 386 9.67 -9.83 23.29
C GLU A 386 8.53 -10.72 23.78
N ARG A 387 8.05 -10.53 25.01
CA ARG A 387 6.87 -11.23 25.54
C ARG A 387 5.60 -10.87 24.78
N ILE A 388 5.36 -9.58 24.50
CA ILE A 388 4.23 -9.11 23.68
C ILE A 388 4.36 -9.68 22.27
N SER A 389 5.52 -9.55 21.63
CA SER A 389 5.77 -10.09 20.27
C SER A 389 5.54 -11.60 20.14
N SER A 390 5.63 -12.35 21.25
CA SER A 390 5.44 -13.81 21.28
C SER A 390 4.00 -14.26 21.58
N ARG A 391 3.04 -13.35 21.79
CA ARG A 391 1.63 -13.75 22.05
C ARG A 391 0.91 -14.07 20.74
N LYS A 392 -0.12 -14.93 20.82
CA LYS A 392 -0.96 -15.30 19.67
C LYS A 392 -1.98 -14.21 19.29
N ASP A 393 -2.29 -13.31 20.21
CA ASP A 393 -3.25 -12.19 20.05
C ASP A 393 -2.57 -10.86 19.69
N THR A 394 -1.29 -10.88 19.33
CA THR A 394 -0.55 -9.66 18.97
C THR A 394 -0.90 -9.25 17.55
N SER A 395 -1.34 -7.99 17.40
CA SER A 395 -1.69 -7.43 16.11
C SER A 395 -0.45 -7.13 15.24
N PRO A 396 -0.56 -7.15 13.90
CA PRO A 396 0.55 -6.76 13.02
C PRO A 396 1.09 -5.36 13.34
N GLN A 397 0.21 -4.41 13.68
CA GLN A 397 0.58 -3.04 14.01
C GLN A 397 1.45 -2.96 15.28
N GLU A 398 1.17 -3.77 16.30
CA GLU A 398 2.02 -3.85 17.50
C GLU A 398 3.42 -4.35 17.17
N VAL A 399 3.55 -5.37 16.32
CA VAL A 399 4.85 -5.86 15.86
C VAL A 399 5.64 -4.75 15.14
N LEU A 400 5.00 -4.00 14.24
CA LEU A 400 5.64 -2.88 13.55
C LEU A 400 6.14 -1.78 14.51
N VAL A 401 5.38 -1.48 15.56
CA VAL A 401 5.78 -0.47 16.56
C VAL A 401 6.89 -0.99 17.47
N ILE A 402 6.83 -2.25 17.92
CA ILE A 402 7.86 -2.88 18.76
C ILE A 402 9.22 -2.90 18.04
N ARG A 403 9.24 -3.22 16.74
CA ARG A 403 10.46 -3.18 15.90
C ARG A 403 11.15 -1.81 15.92
N LYS A 404 10.39 -0.71 16.01
CA LYS A 404 10.94 0.67 16.09
C LYS A 404 11.51 1.02 17.47
N ILE A 405 11.11 0.31 18.52
CA ILE A 405 11.62 0.53 19.88
C ILE A 405 12.99 -0.14 20.08
N HIS A 406 13.18 -1.37 19.58
CA HIS A 406 14.39 -2.17 19.85
C HIS A 406 15.74 -1.46 19.57
N PRO A 407 15.92 -0.73 18.44
CA PRO A 407 17.18 -0.03 18.16
C PRO A 407 17.48 1.15 19.10
N CYS A 408 16.49 1.68 19.81
CA CYS A 408 16.65 2.83 20.71
C CYS A 408 17.06 2.44 22.15
N LEU A 409 17.24 1.14 22.43
CA LEU A 409 17.52 0.60 23.76
C LEU A 409 19.02 0.33 23.95
N PRO A 410 19.64 0.75 25.08
CA PRO A 410 21.04 0.43 25.35
C PRO A 410 21.29 -1.07 25.53
N SER A 411 22.54 -1.45 25.31
CA SER A 411 23.07 -2.80 25.54
C SER A 411 23.05 -3.14 27.03
N PHE A 412 22.60 -4.36 27.34
CA PHE A 412 22.60 -4.90 28.71
C PHE A 412 23.45 -6.17 28.85
N LYS A 413 24.56 -6.22 28.11
CA LYS A 413 25.62 -7.22 28.30
C LYS A 413 26.18 -7.17 29.72
N ALA A 414 26.77 -8.28 30.17
CA ALA A 414 27.34 -8.44 31.51
C ALA A 414 28.32 -7.32 31.91
N GLU A 415 29.10 -6.81 30.97
CA GLU A 415 30.05 -5.70 31.16
C GLU A 415 29.38 -4.39 31.57
N PHE A 416 28.18 -4.12 31.04
CA PHE A 416 27.41 -2.91 31.36
C PHE A 416 26.50 -3.08 32.57
N THR A 417 26.02 -4.31 32.87
CA THR A 417 25.26 -4.61 34.08
C THR A 417 26.14 -4.73 35.34
N ALA A 418 27.44 -4.98 35.17
CA ALA A 418 28.40 -4.97 36.26
C ALA A 418 28.49 -3.60 36.95
N THR A 419 28.88 -3.59 38.22
CA THR A 419 29.07 -2.33 38.98
C THR A 419 30.33 -1.55 38.58
N VAL A 420 31.09 -2.03 37.59
CA VAL A 420 32.35 -1.43 37.12
C VAL A 420 32.02 -0.21 36.24
N PRO A 421 32.62 0.98 36.48
CA PRO A 421 32.38 2.15 35.63
C PRO A 421 33.08 2.02 34.27
N LEU A 422 32.66 2.85 33.30
CA LEU A 422 33.46 3.23 32.12
C LEU A 422 34.71 4.04 32.55
N THR A 423 35.63 3.39 33.27
CA THR A 423 36.82 4.04 33.86
C THR A 423 37.83 4.49 32.81
N ARG A 424 37.80 3.91 31.61
CA ARG A 424 38.74 4.20 30.53
C ARG A 424 38.77 5.70 30.16
N ILE A 425 37.62 6.36 30.08
CA ILE A 425 37.58 7.80 29.75
C ILE A 425 38.15 8.68 30.87
N ARG A 426 37.97 8.29 32.14
CA ARG A 426 38.65 8.95 33.27
C ARG A 426 40.16 8.79 33.12
N ASP A 427 40.64 7.59 32.86
CA ASP A 427 42.08 7.31 32.82
C ASP A 427 42.74 7.99 31.61
N ILE A 428 42.06 8.03 30.46
CA ILE A 428 42.41 8.87 29.28
C ILE A 428 42.51 10.35 29.66
N ALA A 429 41.48 10.90 30.33
CA ALA A 429 41.43 12.31 30.73
C ALA A 429 42.44 12.69 31.83
N HIS A 430 43.13 11.73 32.45
CA HIS A 430 44.16 11.99 33.46
C HIS A 430 45.60 11.84 32.93
N ARG A 431 45.80 11.36 31.70
CA ARG A 431 47.14 11.18 31.11
C ARG A 431 47.96 12.48 31.04
N ASN A 432 49.29 12.34 31.08
CA ASN A 432 50.24 13.48 31.07
C ASN A 432 50.86 13.75 29.68
N ASP A 433 50.54 12.93 28.69
CA ASP A 433 51.09 12.97 27.32
C ASP A 433 50.12 13.58 26.29
N ILE A 434 49.11 14.31 26.76
CA ILE A 434 48.14 15.05 25.93
C ILE A 434 48.14 16.55 26.29
N PRO A 435 47.90 17.45 25.32
CA PRO A 435 47.83 18.89 25.57
C PRO A 435 46.80 19.25 26.65
N HIS A 436 47.12 20.25 27.48
CA HIS A 436 46.25 20.63 28.61
C HIS A 436 44.84 21.05 28.17
N ASP A 437 44.72 21.80 27.07
CA ASP A 437 43.44 22.21 26.49
C ASP A 437 42.57 20.99 26.13
N LEU A 438 43.13 20.02 25.40
CA LEU A 438 42.45 18.78 25.02
C LEU A 438 42.06 17.95 26.27
N LYS A 439 42.93 17.92 27.28
CA LYS A 439 42.69 17.23 28.56
C LYS A 439 41.46 17.81 29.29
N GLN A 440 41.35 19.14 29.37
CA GLN A 440 40.17 19.79 29.96
C GLN A 440 38.92 19.56 29.10
N GLU A 441 39.05 19.64 27.78
CA GLU A 441 37.95 19.49 26.84
C GLU A 441 37.34 18.07 26.86
N ILE A 442 38.16 17.02 26.88
CA ILE A 442 37.71 15.63 27.08
C ILE A 442 37.04 15.47 28.45
N LYS A 443 37.64 16.05 29.51
CA LYS A 443 37.10 15.99 30.86
C LYS A 443 35.71 16.65 30.97
N HIS A 444 35.56 17.86 30.44
CA HIS A 444 34.32 18.64 30.57
C HIS A 444 33.25 18.25 29.55
N THR A 445 33.61 17.90 28.32
CA THR A 445 32.62 17.57 27.26
C THR A 445 32.18 16.10 27.31
N ILE A 446 33.05 15.16 27.71
CA ILE A 446 32.80 13.72 27.62
C ILE A 446 32.78 13.07 29.00
N GLN A 447 33.88 13.16 29.77
CA GLN A 447 34.03 12.42 31.04
C GLN A 447 33.00 12.83 32.11
N ASN A 448 32.87 14.14 32.36
CA ASN A 448 31.95 14.67 33.38
C ASN A 448 30.48 14.40 32.99
N LYS A 449 30.16 14.55 31.71
CA LYS A 449 28.80 14.35 31.17
C LYS A 449 28.37 12.89 31.28
N LEU A 450 29.15 11.95 30.75
CA LEU A 450 28.86 10.50 30.85
C LEU A 450 28.73 9.99 32.29
N HIS A 451 29.46 10.57 33.25
CA HIS A 451 29.39 10.20 34.66
C HIS A 451 28.17 10.76 35.41
N ARG A 452 27.36 11.62 34.76
CA ARG A 452 26.16 12.26 35.34
C ARG A 452 24.90 11.92 34.55
N ASN A 453 24.98 12.05 33.23
CA ASN A 453 23.93 11.81 32.27
C ASN A 453 24.59 11.32 30.96
N ALA A 454 24.71 10.00 30.83
CA ALA A 454 25.04 9.38 29.55
C ALA A 454 23.80 9.40 28.65
N GLY A 455 23.94 9.89 27.43
CA GLY A 455 22.87 9.89 26.42
C GLY A 455 23.42 9.82 25.00
N PRO A 456 22.55 9.61 23.99
CA PRO A 456 22.91 9.58 22.56
C PRO A 456 23.90 10.66 22.11
N GLU A 457 23.77 11.87 22.67
CA GLU A 457 24.65 13.03 22.43
C GLU A 457 26.14 12.72 22.67
N ASP A 458 26.45 11.84 23.64
CA ASP A 458 27.81 11.55 24.07
C ASP A 458 28.57 10.67 23.07
N LEU A 459 27.84 9.81 22.36
CA LEU A 459 28.43 9.05 21.26
C LEU A 459 28.82 9.98 20.11
N VAL A 460 27.92 10.91 19.73
CA VAL A 460 28.17 11.94 18.70
C VAL A 460 29.37 12.83 19.09
N ALA A 461 29.42 13.29 20.34
CA ALA A 461 30.54 14.10 20.84
C ALA A 461 31.87 13.32 20.88
N THR A 462 31.82 12.04 21.22
CA THR A 462 33.01 11.16 21.24
C THR A 462 33.50 10.84 19.84
N GLU A 463 32.61 10.61 18.87
CA GLU A 463 32.98 10.37 17.47
C GLU A 463 33.59 11.62 16.81
N ALA A 464 32.98 12.79 17.03
CA ALA A 464 33.55 14.07 16.57
C ALA A 464 34.92 14.36 17.21
N MET A 465 35.13 13.99 18.49
CA MET A 465 36.44 14.07 19.14
C MET A 465 37.44 13.09 18.52
N LEU A 466 37.02 11.84 18.25
CA LEU A 466 37.86 10.81 17.63
C LEU A 466 38.32 11.26 16.24
N ALA A 467 37.39 11.71 15.38
CA ALA A 467 37.69 12.24 14.05
C ALA A 467 38.67 13.41 14.09
N ARG A 468 38.60 14.26 15.13
CA ARG A 468 39.55 15.36 15.33
C ARG A 468 40.95 14.88 15.71
N ILE A 469 41.09 13.96 16.67
CA ILE A 469 42.41 13.46 17.11
C ILE A 469 43.06 12.50 16.10
N THR A 470 42.32 11.96 15.14
CA THR A 470 42.85 11.13 14.05
C THR A 470 43.11 11.89 12.75
N LYS A 471 42.65 13.14 12.62
CA LYS A 471 42.75 13.96 11.40
C LYS A 471 44.18 14.09 10.85
N ASN A 472 45.16 14.26 11.74
CA ASN A 472 46.57 14.35 11.39
C ASN A 472 47.34 13.18 12.04
N PRO A 473 47.69 12.13 11.29
CA PRO A 473 48.44 10.99 11.82
C PRO A 473 49.77 11.42 12.46
N GLY A 474 49.96 11.10 13.74
CA GLY A 474 51.17 11.43 14.50
C GLY A 474 51.11 12.70 15.35
N GLU A 475 50.03 13.48 15.30
CA GLU A 475 49.84 14.69 16.15
C GLU A 475 49.75 14.34 17.66
N TYR A 476 49.21 13.16 17.98
CA TYR A 476 49.02 12.66 19.35
C TYR A 476 49.69 11.31 19.55
N ASN A 477 50.02 10.96 20.80
CA ASN A 477 50.59 9.64 21.12
C ASN A 477 49.66 8.52 20.65
N GLY A 478 50.19 7.57 19.87
CA GLY A 478 49.44 6.39 19.39
C GLY A 478 48.76 5.63 20.53
N ALA A 479 49.41 5.49 21.69
CA ALA A 479 48.84 4.83 22.86
C ALA A 479 47.68 5.61 23.52
N PHE A 480 47.55 6.91 23.27
CA PHE A 480 46.36 7.69 23.65
C PHE A 480 45.24 7.49 22.61
N VAL A 481 45.57 7.64 21.32
CA VAL A 481 44.60 7.48 20.22
C VAL A 481 43.97 6.08 20.25
N GLU A 482 44.76 5.04 20.52
CA GLU A 482 44.27 3.66 20.58
C GLU A 482 43.38 3.41 21.80
N GLN A 483 43.71 3.96 22.97
CA GLN A 483 42.80 3.91 24.12
C GLN A 483 41.50 4.68 23.87
N PHE A 484 41.56 5.81 23.15
CA PHE A 484 40.37 6.57 22.76
C PHE A 484 39.50 5.81 21.74
N LYS A 485 40.11 5.09 20.79
CA LYS A 485 39.40 4.18 19.87
C LYS A 485 38.69 3.05 20.63
N ILE A 486 39.36 2.40 21.58
CA ILE A 486 38.75 1.36 22.42
C ILE A 486 37.57 1.95 23.21
N PHE A 487 37.74 3.12 23.83
CA PHE A 487 36.67 3.80 24.56
C PHE A 487 35.47 4.16 23.65
N HIS A 488 35.72 4.65 22.44
CA HIS A 488 34.66 4.93 21.47
C HIS A 488 33.92 3.65 21.06
N GLN A 489 34.62 2.51 20.90
CA GLN A 489 33.96 1.22 20.60
C GLN A 489 33.17 0.68 21.80
N GLU A 490 33.65 0.83 23.04
CA GLU A 490 32.88 0.54 24.27
C GLU A 490 31.58 1.36 24.32
N LEU A 491 31.65 2.64 23.91
CA LEU A 491 30.49 3.54 23.88
C LEU A 491 29.52 3.19 22.73
N LYS A 492 30.02 2.89 21.53
CA LYS A 492 29.20 2.36 20.42
C LYS A 492 28.45 1.11 20.85
N ASP A 493 29.13 0.18 21.53
CA ASP A 493 28.52 -1.07 21.97
C ASP A 493 27.48 -0.86 23.08
N PHE A 494 27.69 0.10 23.99
CA PHE A 494 26.69 0.49 24.98
C PHE A 494 25.41 1.05 24.35
N PHE A 495 25.52 1.86 23.29
CA PHE A 495 24.38 2.38 22.54
C PHE A 495 23.87 1.46 21.40
N ASN A 496 24.39 0.24 21.27
CA ASN A 496 24.10 -0.69 20.16
C ASN A 496 24.38 -0.12 18.74
N ALA A 497 25.15 0.96 18.64
CA ALA A 497 25.43 1.73 17.43
C ALA A 497 26.58 1.15 16.56
N GLY A 498 26.77 -0.17 16.60
CA GLY A 498 27.74 -0.88 15.75
C GLY A 498 27.30 -0.94 14.30
N SER A 499 28.24 -1.11 13.37
CA SER A 499 27.91 -1.40 11.97
C SER A 499 27.26 -2.79 11.83
N LEU A 500 26.55 -3.07 10.73
CA LEU A 500 25.95 -4.39 10.49
C LEU A 500 26.97 -5.53 10.59
N THR A 501 28.20 -5.32 10.08
CA THR A 501 29.28 -6.31 10.19
C THR A 501 29.68 -6.53 11.65
N GLU A 502 29.87 -5.46 12.43
CA GLU A 502 30.18 -5.55 13.87
C GLU A 502 29.07 -6.27 14.66
N GLN A 503 27.80 -5.97 14.35
CA GLN A 503 26.64 -6.63 14.97
C GLN A 503 26.62 -8.13 14.68
N LEU A 504 26.80 -8.52 13.40
CA LEU A 504 26.80 -9.92 12.97
C LEU A 504 27.98 -10.73 13.52
N ASP A 505 29.20 -10.17 13.54
CA ASP A 505 30.33 -10.83 14.21
C ASP A 505 30.07 -11.02 15.71
N SER A 506 29.33 -10.10 16.36
CA SER A 506 28.99 -10.21 17.78
C SER A 506 28.05 -11.37 18.16
N VAL A 507 27.37 -11.99 17.18
CA VAL A 507 26.49 -13.17 17.37
C VAL A 507 27.09 -14.46 16.81
N ARG A 508 28.25 -14.40 16.15
CA ARG A 508 28.90 -15.51 15.46
C ARG A 508 29.03 -16.78 16.31
N ASP A 509 29.47 -16.66 17.55
CA ASP A 509 29.67 -17.80 18.47
C ASP A 509 28.36 -18.46 18.94
N SER A 510 27.21 -17.83 18.68
CA SER A 510 25.88 -18.37 19.02
C SER A 510 25.20 -19.10 17.86
N PHE A 511 25.81 -19.10 16.68
CA PHE A 511 25.26 -19.71 15.46
C PHE A 511 25.62 -21.20 15.34
N ASP A 512 24.69 -21.98 14.81
CA ASP A 512 24.96 -23.36 14.40
C ASP A 512 25.81 -23.40 13.12
N SER A 513 26.26 -24.60 12.71
CA SER A 513 27.11 -24.76 11.53
C SER A 513 26.44 -24.28 10.23
N LYS A 514 25.11 -24.31 10.15
CA LYS A 514 24.35 -23.78 9.00
C LYS A 514 24.33 -22.26 9.00
N SER A 515 23.99 -21.64 10.12
CA SER A 515 23.93 -20.18 10.28
C SER A 515 25.31 -19.53 10.13
N LEU A 516 26.38 -20.18 10.60
CA LEU A 516 27.77 -19.77 10.34
C LEU A 516 28.14 -19.79 8.85
N SER A 517 27.66 -20.78 8.10
CA SER A 517 27.88 -20.88 6.65
C SER A 517 27.13 -19.75 5.92
N ALA A 518 25.85 -19.53 6.26
CA ALA A 518 25.06 -18.43 5.70
C ALA A 518 25.66 -17.05 6.02
N LEU A 519 26.14 -16.84 7.25
CA LEU A 519 26.82 -15.62 7.67
C LEU A 519 28.09 -15.38 6.84
N THR A 520 28.94 -16.40 6.71
CA THR A 520 30.20 -16.29 5.95
C THR A 520 29.91 -15.95 4.49
N LEU A 521 28.95 -16.65 3.87
CA LEU A 521 28.50 -16.38 2.51
C LEU A 521 28.01 -14.94 2.33
N PHE A 522 27.14 -14.44 3.22
CA PHE A 522 26.64 -13.07 3.15
C PHE A 522 27.77 -12.02 3.30
N LEU A 523 28.67 -12.20 4.26
CA LEU A 523 29.79 -11.27 4.49
C LEU A 523 30.75 -11.22 3.28
N ASP A 524 31.07 -12.36 2.68
CA ASP A 524 31.89 -12.43 1.48
C ASP A 524 31.20 -11.74 0.29
N ARG A 525 29.88 -11.95 0.10
CA ARG A 525 29.09 -11.27 -0.94
C ARG A 525 29.03 -9.77 -0.74
N LYS A 526 28.73 -9.31 0.48
CA LYS A 526 28.75 -7.88 0.83
C LYS A 526 30.10 -7.24 0.53
N LYS A 527 31.20 -7.87 0.98
CA LYS A 527 32.57 -7.37 0.75
C LYS A 527 32.92 -7.26 -0.74
N ASN A 528 32.52 -8.24 -1.56
CA ASN A 528 32.73 -8.19 -3.00
C ASN A 528 31.91 -7.07 -3.67
N LEU A 529 30.66 -6.89 -3.25
CA LEU A 529 29.79 -5.82 -3.75
C LEU A 529 30.34 -4.43 -3.41
N ASP A 530 30.79 -4.21 -2.18
CA ASP A 530 31.36 -2.92 -1.72
C ASP A 530 32.71 -2.60 -2.41
N ALA A 531 33.43 -3.62 -2.90
CA ALA A 531 34.64 -3.43 -3.71
C ALA A 531 34.36 -3.00 -5.17
N SER A 532 33.15 -3.24 -5.68
CA SER A 532 32.78 -3.04 -7.09
C SER A 532 32.34 -1.58 -7.38
N LYS A 533 33.32 -0.71 -7.68
CA LYS A 533 33.13 0.76 -7.62
C LYS A 533 32.54 1.46 -8.86
N ARG A 534 32.23 0.78 -9.98
CA ARG A 534 31.85 1.47 -11.24
C ARG A 534 30.80 0.86 -12.16
N SER A 535 30.34 -0.37 -11.93
CA SER A 535 29.18 -0.92 -12.64
C SER A 535 28.60 -2.04 -11.80
N THR A 536 27.49 -1.79 -11.12
CA THR A 536 26.92 -2.77 -10.20
C THR A 536 26.25 -3.87 -11.02
N ASN A 537 26.86 -5.06 -11.05
CA ASN A 537 26.30 -6.21 -11.74
C ASN A 537 25.00 -6.64 -11.04
N ILE A 538 23.90 -6.69 -11.78
CA ILE A 538 22.58 -7.03 -11.21
C ILE A 538 22.60 -8.44 -10.59
N SER A 539 23.36 -9.39 -11.17
CA SER A 539 23.55 -10.73 -10.59
C SER A 539 24.17 -10.65 -9.19
N GLU A 540 25.21 -9.82 -9.00
CA GLU A 540 25.88 -9.64 -7.71
C GLU A 540 24.96 -8.99 -6.66
N LEU A 541 24.09 -8.06 -7.07
CA LEU A 541 23.05 -7.51 -6.19
C LEU A 541 22.06 -8.59 -5.75
N ILE A 542 21.50 -9.34 -6.70
CA ILE A 542 20.51 -10.38 -6.42
C ILE A 542 21.10 -11.49 -5.55
N GLU A 543 22.31 -11.99 -5.87
CA GLU A 543 23.01 -12.99 -5.06
C GLU A 543 23.31 -12.48 -3.63
N THR A 544 23.64 -11.18 -3.49
CA THR A 544 23.82 -10.56 -2.17
C THR A 544 22.49 -10.47 -1.41
N MET A 545 21.40 -10.04 -2.05
CA MET A 545 20.07 -9.99 -1.45
C MET A 545 19.54 -11.38 -1.06
N GLN A 546 19.78 -12.41 -1.87
CA GLN A 546 19.41 -13.80 -1.55
C GLN A 546 20.17 -14.33 -0.34
N SER A 547 21.50 -14.10 -0.27
CA SER A 547 22.29 -14.50 0.91
C SER A 547 21.90 -13.74 2.18
N LEU A 548 21.50 -12.46 2.05
CA LEU A 548 20.92 -11.67 3.13
C LEU A 548 19.60 -12.28 3.61
N ASN A 549 18.64 -12.55 2.71
CA ASN A 549 17.36 -13.17 3.05
C ASN A 549 17.56 -14.51 3.79
N GLY A 550 18.43 -15.38 3.27
CA GLY A 550 18.73 -16.68 3.89
C GLY A 550 19.33 -16.55 5.29
N LEU A 551 20.18 -15.55 5.55
CA LEU A 551 20.71 -15.26 6.88
C LEU A 551 19.63 -14.69 7.82
N ARG A 552 18.79 -13.75 7.33
CA ARG A 552 17.72 -13.12 8.12
C ARG A 552 16.65 -14.14 8.52
N ASP A 553 16.29 -15.07 7.63
CA ASP A 553 15.38 -16.20 7.90
C ASP A 553 15.90 -17.11 9.02
N MET A 554 17.19 -17.49 9.00
CA MET A 554 17.79 -18.31 10.06
C MET A 554 17.77 -17.60 11.42
N ILE A 555 18.07 -16.29 11.45
CA ILE A 555 18.01 -15.48 12.68
C ILE A 555 16.56 -15.36 13.16
N GLY A 556 15.61 -15.11 12.24
CA GLY A 556 14.17 -15.03 12.52
C GLY A 556 13.63 -16.31 13.17
N LYS A 557 13.94 -17.48 12.61
CA LYS A 557 13.56 -18.80 13.17
C LYS A 557 14.13 -19.05 14.56
N GLY A 558 15.31 -18.54 14.88
CA GLY A 558 15.82 -18.57 16.26
C GLY A 558 15.00 -17.69 17.21
N LEU A 559 14.53 -16.54 16.74
CA LEU A 559 13.69 -15.61 17.49
C LEU A 559 12.24 -16.12 17.66
N GLU A 560 11.68 -16.90 16.72
CA GLU A 560 10.34 -17.51 16.84
C GLU A 560 10.14 -18.36 18.11
N SER A 561 11.23 -18.90 18.68
CA SER A 561 11.20 -19.70 19.92
C SER A 561 10.69 -18.97 21.17
N GLY A 562 10.50 -17.64 21.09
CA GLY A 562 10.07 -16.79 22.19
C GLY A 562 11.11 -16.66 23.32
N LEU A 563 10.76 -15.94 24.38
CA LEU A 563 11.60 -15.85 25.58
C LEU A 563 11.05 -16.76 26.69
N ARG A 564 11.88 -17.66 27.23
CA ARG A 564 11.52 -18.50 28.38
C ARG A 564 11.56 -17.70 29.69
N ASN A 565 10.68 -18.03 30.62
CA ASN A 565 10.60 -17.37 31.93
C ASN A 565 11.88 -17.54 32.78
N ASP A 566 12.62 -18.63 32.57
CA ASP A 566 13.88 -19.00 33.23
C ASP A 566 15.15 -18.61 32.44
N ALA A 567 15.01 -17.84 31.36
CA ALA A 567 16.14 -17.43 30.53
C ALA A 567 17.17 -16.60 31.34
N SER A 568 18.45 -16.99 31.24
CA SER A 568 19.55 -16.31 31.90
C SER A 568 19.83 -14.94 31.27
N ASP A 569 20.39 -14.02 32.04
CA ASP A 569 20.70 -12.66 31.59
C ASP A 569 21.59 -12.63 30.34
N ALA A 570 22.54 -13.57 30.23
CA ALA A 570 23.38 -13.74 29.05
C ALA A 570 22.59 -14.19 27.82
N ALA A 571 21.58 -15.05 27.98
CA ALA A 571 20.69 -15.47 26.89
C ALA A 571 19.77 -14.31 26.45
N ILE A 572 19.25 -13.51 27.37
CA ILE A 572 18.45 -12.32 27.05
C ILE A 572 19.31 -11.29 26.29
N ALA A 573 20.55 -11.04 26.74
CA ALA A 573 21.47 -10.13 26.07
C ALA A 573 21.90 -10.63 24.67
N MET A 574 22.08 -11.94 24.50
CA MET A 574 22.30 -12.53 23.18
C MET A 574 21.07 -12.35 22.27
N ARG A 575 19.86 -12.52 22.81
CA ARG A 575 18.61 -12.29 22.06
C ARG A 575 18.44 -10.83 21.63
N GLN A 576 18.89 -9.85 22.43
CA GLN A 576 18.94 -8.44 22.01
C GLN A 576 19.83 -8.27 20.77
N LYS A 577 21.03 -8.85 20.76
CA LYS A 577 21.91 -8.82 19.58
C LYS A 577 21.26 -9.45 18.36
N TRP A 578 20.63 -10.63 18.50
CA TRP A 578 19.93 -11.30 17.39
C TRP A 578 18.84 -10.41 16.79
N ARG A 579 18.02 -9.75 17.62
CA ARG A 579 16.99 -8.79 17.16
C ARG A 579 17.60 -7.60 16.42
N LEU A 580 18.72 -7.06 16.90
CA LEU A 580 19.41 -5.93 16.26
C LEU A 580 20.04 -6.34 14.93
N CYS A 581 20.67 -7.51 14.83
CA CYS A 581 21.15 -8.07 13.57
C CYS A 581 20.00 -8.28 12.56
N GLU A 582 18.85 -8.78 13.03
CA GLU A 582 17.67 -9.03 12.20
C GLU A 582 17.08 -7.73 11.60
N ILE A 583 17.02 -6.66 12.39
CA ILE A 583 16.62 -5.31 11.92
C ILE A 583 17.71 -4.71 11.01
N GLY A 584 18.99 -4.80 11.38
CA GLY A 584 20.08 -4.28 10.55
C GLY A 584 20.20 -4.95 9.17
N LEU A 585 19.78 -6.21 9.05
CA LEU A 585 19.65 -6.90 7.77
C LEU A 585 18.48 -6.35 6.94
N GLU A 586 17.34 -5.99 7.55
CA GLU A 586 16.23 -5.27 6.88
C GLU A 586 16.69 -3.90 6.35
N ASP A 587 17.37 -3.11 7.18
CA ASP A 587 17.91 -1.80 6.81
C ASP A 587 18.91 -1.89 5.63
N TYR A 588 19.76 -2.93 5.61
CA TYR A 588 20.66 -3.16 4.48
C TYR A 588 19.94 -3.69 3.23
N SER A 589 18.85 -4.45 3.41
CA SER A 589 18.00 -4.89 2.29
C SER A 589 17.35 -3.70 1.58
N PHE A 590 16.90 -2.68 2.31
CA PHE A 590 16.44 -1.40 1.74
C PHE A 590 17.50 -0.76 0.83
N VAL A 591 18.76 -0.72 1.27
CA VAL A 591 19.87 -0.17 0.47
C VAL A 591 20.10 -0.98 -0.81
N LEU A 592 20.07 -2.32 -0.74
CA LEU A 592 20.26 -3.19 -1.90
C LEU A 592 19.11 -3.07 -2.91
N LEU A 593 17.86 -3.05 -2.44
CA LEU A 593 16.68 -2.85 -3.29
C LEU A 593 16.69 -1.47 -3.95
N SER A 594 17.09 -0.41 -3.22
CA SER A 594 17.24 0.93 -3.79
C SER A 594 18.30 0.96 -4.90
N ARG A 595 19.47 0.33 -4.69
CA ARG A 595 20.50 0.17 -5.73
C ARG A 595 19.96 -0.58 -6.95
N PHE A 596 19.25 -1.70 -6.74
CA PHE A 596 18.65 -2.47 -7.83
C PHE A 596 17.65 -1.65 -8.65
N ILE A 597 16.74 -0.91 -8.00
CA ILE A 597 15.74 -0.10 -8.70
C ILE A 597 16.41 1.02 -9.51
N ASN A 598 17.45 1.67 -8.97
CA ASN A 598 18.19 2.70 -9.70
C ASN A 598 18.90 2.13 -10.94
N GLU A 599 19.45 0.92 -10.88
CA GLU A 599 20.01 0.21 -12.04
C GLU A 599 18.94 -0.22 -13.05
N LEU A 600 17.75 -0.63 -12.60
CA LEU A 600 16.62 -0.91 -13.49
C LEU A 600 16.13 0.35 -14.20
N GLU A 601 16.03 1.47 -13.49
CA GLU A 601 15.69 2.78 -14.05
C GLU A 601 16.76 3.27 -15.05
N SER A 602 18.06 3.06 -14.76
CA SER A 602 19.16 3.42 -15.67
C SER A 602 19.09 2.69 -17.02
N LYS A 603 18.58 1.46 -17.04
CA LYS A 603 18.33 0.67 -18.26
C LYS A 603 17.10 1.13 -19.05
N GLY A 604 16.28 2.04 -18.51
CA GLY A 604 15.03 2.52 -19.11
C GLY A 604 13.75 2.07 -18.37
N GLY A 605 13.90 1.40 -17.22
CA GLY A 605 12.80 1.05 -16.32
C GLY A 605 11.65 0.31 -17.00
N ALA A 606 10.43 0.81 -16.78
CA ALA A 606 9.21 0.19 -17.31
C ALA A 606 9.21 0.05 -18.84
N LYS A 607 9.74 1.06 -19.56
CA LYS A 607 9.80 1.02 -21.03
C LYS A 607 10.72 -0.10 -21.52
N TRP A 608 11.90 -0.25 -20.91
CA TRP A 608 12.85 -1.30 -21.28
C TRP A 608 12.23 -2.70 -21.13
N LEU A 609 11.44 -2.93 -20.07
CA LEU A 609 10.72 -4.19 -19.87
C LEU A 609 9.63 -4.44 -20.93
N THR A 610 8.89 -3.40 -21.33
CA THR A 610 7.91 -3.47 -22.43
C THR A 610 8.58 -3.77 -23.77
N ASP A 611 9.61 -3.00 -24.15
CA ASP A 611 10.33 -3.14 -25.42
C ASP A 611 10.94 -4.57 -25.56
N ASN A 612 11.43 -5.15 -24.45
CA ASN A 612 11.91 -6.54 -24.43
C ASN A 612 10.78 -7.58 -24.52
N ALA A 613 9.64 -7.35 -23.87
CA ALA A 613 8.48 -8.24 -23.96
C ALA A 613 7.91 -8.28 -25.39
N GLU A 614 7.84 -7.14 -26.08
CA GLU A 614 7.48 -7.06 -27.51
C GLU A 614 8.50 -7.79 -28.40
N SER A 615 9.79 -7.70 -28.06
CA SER A 615 10.88 -8.41 -28.72
C SER A 615 10.97 -9.91 -28.36
N LYS A 616 9.98 -10.45 -27.62
CA LYS A 616 9.92 -11.83 -27.10
C LYS A 616 11.07 -12.23 -26.16
N ASN A 617 11.83 -11.27 -25.65
CA ASN A 617 12.92 -11.46 -24.69
C ASN A 617 12.42 -11.33 -23.24
N VAL A 618 11.52 -12.21 -22.84
CA VAL A 618 10.80 -12.07 -21.56
C VAL A 618 11.64 -12.49 -20.34
N SER A 619 12.82 -13.09 -20.55
CA SER A 619 13.81 -13.35 -19.48
C SER A 619 14.31 -12.07 -18.78
N SER A 620 14.20 -10.92 -19.43
CA SER A 620 14.46 -9.59 -18.87
C SER A 620 13.65 -9.26 -17.60
N TRP A 621 12.54 -9.95 -17.37
CA TRP A 621 11.69 -9.80 -16.20
C TRP A 621 12.13 -10.64 -14.99
N ASN A 622 13.01 -11.64 -15.18
CA ASN A 622 13.41 -12.54 -14.10
C ASN A 622 14.08 -11.77 -12.94
N ASP A 623 15.05 -10.91 -13.25
CA ASP A 623 15.79 -10.13 -12.25
C ASP A 623 14.88 -9.18 -11.42
N PRO A 624 13.98 -8.38 -12.04
CA PRO A 624 12.99 -7.60 -11.29
C PRO A 624 12.01 -8.43 -10.47
N LEU A 625 11.50 -9.55 -11.00
CA LEU A 625 10.58 -10.40 -10.26
C LEU A 625 11.26 -11.09 -9.08
N SER A 626 12.50 -11.55 -9.22
CA SER A 626 13.30 -12.08 -8.11
C SER A 626 13.56 -11.03 -7.04
N SER A 627 13.82 -9.78 -7.43
CA SER A 627 13.99 -8.67 -6.49
C SER A 627 12.68 -8.30 -5.78
N LEU A 628 11.52 -8.46 -6.45
CA LEU A 628 10.21 -8.29 -5.82
C LEU A 628 9.89 -9.41 -4.82
N ILE A 629 10.13 -10.68 -5.18
CA ILE A 629 10.00 -11.84 -4.27
C ILE A 629 10.82 -11.62 -3.00
N ILE A 630 12.09 -11.22 -3.16
CA ILE A 630 12.99 -10.86 -2.06
C ILE A 630 12.40 -9.76 -1.18
N GLY A 631 11.84 -8.71 -1.77
CA GLY A 631 11.25 -7.59 -1.07
C GLY A 631 9.95 -7.92 -0.31
N VAL A 632 9.06 -8.72 -0.91
CA VAL A 632 7.84 -9.22 -0.24
C VAL A 632 8.22 -10.13 0.93
N HIS A 633 9.20 -11.00 0.75
CA HIS A 633 9.73 -11.87 1.81
C HIS A 633 10.33 -11.07 2.99
N GLN A 634 10.97 -9.93 2.72
CA GLN A 634 11.45 -9.03 3.76
C GLN A 634 10.31 -8.43 4.59
N LEU A 635 9.13 -8.16 3.99
CA LEU A 635 7.93 -7.74 4.74
C LEU A 635 7.38 -8.88 5.61
N ALA A 636 7.38 -10.12 5.11
CA ALA A 636 6.99 -11.31 5.87
C ALA A 636 7.86 -11.50 7.12
N LEU A 637 9.18 -11.42 6.96
CA LEU A 637 10.16 -11.51 8.05
C LEU A 637 10.03 -10.36 9.06
N SER A 638 9.51 -9.20 8.64
CA SER A 638 9.18 -8.08 9.53
C SER A 638 7.84 -8.24 10.27
N GLY A 639 7.14 -9.37 10.06
CA GLY A 639 5.87 -9.70 10.71
C GLY A 639 4.63 -9.11 10.01
N TRP A 640 4.79 -8.48 8.84
CA TRP A 640 3.66 -7.91 8.10
C TRP A 640 2.93 -8.98 7.28
N LYS A 641 1.67 -9.28 7.64
CA LYS A 641 0.78 -10.24 6.97
C LYS A 641 1.52 -11.46 6.35
N PRO A 642 2.27 -12.27 7.11
CA PRO A 642 3.21 -13.25 6.55
C PRO A 642 2.58 -14.31 5.64
N LYS A 643 1.30 -14.66 5.86
CA LYS A 643 0.53 -15.54 4.97
C LYS A 643 0.30 -14.93 3.58
N GLU A 644 -0.05 -13.64 3.54
CA GLU A 644 -0.28 -12.88 2.30
C GLU A 644 1.03 -12.74 1.50
N CYS A 645 2.11 -12.39 2.19
CA CYS A 645 3.45 -12.37 1.59
C CYS A 645 3.83 -13.73 0.98
N THR A 646 3.64 -14.82 1.73
CA THR A 646 3.94 -16.18 1.27
C THR A 646 3.11 -16.58 0.04
N ALA A 647 1.83 -16.19 -0.02
CA ALA A 647 0.98 -16.44 -1.18
C ALA A 647 1.47 -15.68 -2.42
N ILE A 648 1.78 -14.39 -2.28
CA ILE A 648 2.34 -13.56 -3.36
C ILE A 648 3.71 -14.09 -3.82
N GLU A 649 4.57 -14.54 -2.91
CA GLU A 649 5.85 -15.19 -3.24
C GLU A 649 5.66 -16.47 -4.05
N ASN A 650 4.74 -17.36 -3.64
CA ASN A 650 4.42 -18.59 -4.37
C ASN A 650 3.90 -18.30 -5.79
N GLU A 651 3.05 -17.28 -5.95
CA GLU A 651 2.55 -16.82 -7.25
C GLU A 651 3.69 -16.30 -8.13
N LEU A 652 4.49 -15.35 -7.65
CA LEU A 652 5.60 -14.78 -8.41
C LEU A 652 6.63 -15.85 -8.82
N LEU A 653 6.95 -16.80 -7.94
CA LEU A 653 7.81 -17.95 -8.24
C LEU A 653 7.17 -18.85 -9.33
N ALA A 654 5.89 -19.19 -9.21
CA ALA A 654 5.19 -19.99 -10.21
C ALA A 654 5.16 -19.31 -11.60
N TRP A 655 5.07 -17.97 -11.66
CA TRP A 655 5.12 -17.21 -12.91
C TRP A 655 6.53 -17.15 -13.51
N GLN A 656 7.58 -17.13 -12.67
CA GLN A 656 8.96 -17.29 -13.12
C GLN A 656 9.24 -18.71 -13.67
N GLU A 657 8.85 -19.75 -12.93
CA GLU A 657 9.14 -21.16 -13.27
C GLU A 657 8.44 -21.63 -14.54
N ARG A 658 7.16 -21.28 -14.72
CA ARG A 658 6.40 -21.59 -15.94
C ARG A 658 6.93 -20.86 -17.18
N GLY A 659 7.63 -19.76 -16.96
CA GLY A 659 8.12 -18.86 -17.97
C GLY A 659 7.02 -17.95 -18.52
N LEU A 660 7.35 -16.68 -18.70
CA LEU A 660 6.50 -15.66 -19.34
C LEU A 660 6.45 -15.84 -20.88
N SER A 661 6.40 -17.08 -21.33
CA SER A 661 6.37 -17.53 -22.74
C SER A 661 5.35 -18.66 -22.97
N GLU A 662 4.51 -18.95 -21.96
CA GLU A 662 3.36 -19.84 -22.06
C GLU A 662 2.47 -19.46 -23.25
N LYS A 663 1.93 -20.46 -23.96
CA LYS A 663 0.96 -20.28 -25.04
C LYS A 663 -0.33 -20.97 -24.66
N GLU A 664 -1.45 -20.28 -24.80
CA GLU A 664 -2.78 -20.84 -24.60
C GLU A 664 -3.59 -20.69 -25.89
N GLY A 665 -3.98 -21.82 -26.49
CA GLY A 665 -4.73 -21.84 -27.75
C GLY A 665 -3.95 -21.23 -28.93
N ALA A 666 -4.59 -20.29 -29.63
CA ALA A 666 -4.02 -19.62 -30.80
C ALA A 666 -3.40 -18.24 -30.49
N GLU A 667 -3.53 -17.74 -29.26
CA GLU A 667 -2.97 -16.45 -28.87
C GLU A 667 -1.45 -16.58 -28.60
N ASP A 668 -0.71 -15.54 -28.97
CA ASP A 668 0.66 -15.34 -28.46
C ASP A 668 0.49 -14.96 -26.98
N GLY A 669 0.71 -15.92 -26.06
CA GLY A 669 0.28 -15.86 -24.65
C GLY A 669 0.87 -14.74 -23.78
N LYS A 670 1.51 -13.76 -24.41
CA LYS A 670 1.75 -12.39 -23.94
C LYS A 670 0.57 -11.84 -23.13
N MET A 671 -0.66 -11.95 -23.64
CA MET A 671 -1.85 -11.44 -22.95
C MET A 671 -2.06 -12.14 -21.61
N ILE A 672 -1.99 -13.47 -21.61
CA ILE A 672 -2.28 -14.31 -20.45
C ILE A 672 -1.28 -14.11 -19.32
N TRP A 673 0.03 -14.22 -19.59
CA TRP A 673 1.02 -14.04 -18.52
C TRP A 673 1.02 -12.60 -18.02
N ALA A 674 0.77 -11.61 -18.88
CA ALA A 674 0.73 -10.22 -18.47
C ALA A 674 -0.50 -9.90 -17.61
N LEU A 675 -1.68 -10.45 -17.93
CA LEU A 675 -2.86 -10.38 -17.05
C LEU A 675 -2.61 -11.10 -15.71
N ARG A 676 -2.00 -12.28 -15.74
CA ARG A 676 -1.70 -13.08 -14.54
C ARG A 676 -0.69 -12.37 -13.64
N LEU A 677 0.33 -11.75 -14.23
CA LEU A 677 1.31 -10.94 -13.51
C LEU A 677 0.71 -9.62 -13.02
N LYS A 678 -0.18 -8.96 -13.78
CA LYS A 678 -0.93 -7.78 -13.30
C LYS A 678 -1.64 -8.12 -11.99
N ALA A 679 -2.39 -9.21 -11.97
CA ALA A 679 -3.14 -9.67 -10.80
C ALA A 679 -2.27 -9.76 -9.54
N THR A 680 -1.17 -10.52 -9.58
CA THR A 680 -0.22 -10.66 -8.45
C THR A 680 0.49 -9.35 -8.10
N LEU A 681 0.84 -8.50 -9.09
CA LEU A 681 1.49 -7.21 -8.84
C LEU A 681 0.56 -6.19 -8.18
N ASP A 682 -0.72 -6.14 -8.57
CA ASP A 682 -1.71 -5.29 -7.91
C ASP A 682 -1.94 -5.74 -6.47
N ARG A 683 -2.04 -7.05 -6.22
CA ARG A 683 -2.07 -7.63 -4.86
C ARG A 683 -0.84 -7.22 -4.03
N ALA A 684 0.36 -7.33 -4.61
CA ALA A 684 1.60 -6.89 -3.96
C ALA A 684 1.66 -5.38 -3.70
N ARG A 685 1.11 -4.55 -4.60
CA ARG A 685 0.96 -3.11 -4.37
C ARG A 685 0.03 -2.85 -3.18
N ARG A 686 -1.14 -3.49 -3.13
CA ARG A 686 -2.10 -3.35 -2.01
C ARG A 686 -1.49 -3.70 -0.66
N LEU A 687 -0.71 -4.79 -0.57
CA LEU A 687 0.03 -5.17 0.63
C LEU A 687 0.93 -4.03 1.16
N THR A 688 1.56 -3.25 0.27
CA THR A 688 2.41 -2.10 0.64
C THR A 688 1.63 -0.84 1.01
N GLU A 689 0.45 -0.65 0.39
CA GLU A 689 -0.46 0.45 0.71
C GLU A 689 -1.11 0.24 2.08
N GLU A 690 -1.58 -0.97 2.40
CA GLU A 690 -2.15 -1.32 3.71
C GLU A 690 -1.15 -1.14 4.86
N TYR A 691 0.13 -1.47 4.63
CA TYR A 691 1.21 -1.20 5.58
C TYR A 691 1.32 0.31 5.84
N SER A 692 1.38 1.08 4.76
CA SER A 692 1.55 2.54 4.82
C SER A 692 0.35 3.21 5.46
N GLU A 693 -0.87 2.78 5.13
CA GLU A 693 -2.11 3.22 5.75
C GLU A 693 -2.15 2.86 7.23
N SER A 694 -1.74 1.65 7.62
CA SER A 694 -1.67 1.25 9.04
C SER A 694 -0.75 2.17 9.85
N LEU A 695 0.37 2.61 9.28
CA LEU A 695 1.25 3.60 9.92
C LEU A 695 0.62 5.02 9.95
N LEU A 696 -0.09 5.42 8.89
CA LEU A 696 -0.81 6.69 8.80
C LEU A 696 -2.06 6.77 9.71
N GLN A 697 -2.64 5.63 10.08
CA GLN A 697 -3.73 5.57 11.06
C GLN A 697 -3.19 5.71 12.50
N ILE A 698 -2.10 5.02 12.86
CA ILE A 698 -1.62 4.95 14.26
C ILE A 698 -0.72 6.13 14.68
N PHE A 699 0.17 6.63 13.81
CA PHE A 699 1.19 7.59 14.23
C PHE A 699 0.72 9.07 14.24
N PRO A 700 0.16 9.65 13.16
CA PRO A 700 -0.02 11.10 13.07
C PRO A 700 -0.79 11.76 14.23
N PRO A 701 -1.92 11.21 14.74
CA PRO A 701 -2.62 11.79 15.88
C PRO A 701 -1.76 11.81 17.14
N LYS A 702 -1.06 10.70 17.41
CA LYS A 702 -0.23 10.50 18.61
C LYS A 702 1.05 11.34 18.57
N VAL A 703 1.65 11.46 17.38
CA VAL A 703 2.81 12.33 17.10
C VAL A 703 2.44 13.81 17.28
N GLN A 704 1.24 14.24 16.85
CA GLN A 704 0.79 15.61 17.05
C GLN A 704 0.55 15.93 18.53
N ILE A 705 -0.08 15.01 19.28
CA ILE A 705 -0.30 15.12 20.74
C ILE A 705 1.03 15.25 21.49
N LEU A 706 1.95 14.29 21.31
CA LEU A 706 3.25 14.32 21.97
C LEU A 706 4.13 15.47 21.49
N GLY A 707 4.11 15.80 20.20
CA GLY A 707 4.93 16.86 19.61
C GLY A 707 4.61 18.22 20.23
N LYS A 708 3.31 18.54 20.35
CA LYS A 708 2.83 19.72 21.08
C LYS A 708 3.23 19.67 22.56
N GLY A 709 2.98 18.54 23.24
CA GLY A 709 3.25 18.40 24.67
C GLY A 709 4.73 18.47 25.06
N LEU A 710 5.63 18.03 24.18
CA LEU A 710 7.08 17.95 24.39
C LEU A 710 7.87 19.11 23.75
N GLY A 711 7.19 20.05 23.08
CA GLY A 711 7.79 21.21 22.43
C GLY A 711 8.63 20.88 21.19
N ILE A 712 8.22 19.87 20.41
CA ILE A 712 8.93 19.43 19.19
C ILE A 712 8.54 20.33 17.99
N PRO A 713 9.48 20.72 17.12
CA PRO A 713 9.20 21.53 15.95
C PRO A 713 8.13 20.97 14.99
N ASP A 714 7.21 21.83 14.53
CA ASP A 714 6.07 21.49 13.65
C ASP A 714 6.48 20.83 12.32
N ASN A 715 7.70 21.06 11.82
CA ASN A 715 8.21 20.36 10.65
C ASN A 715 8.46 18.88 10.97
N SER A 716 9.19 18.59 12.05
CA SER A 716 9.48 17.22 12.52
C SER A 716 8.22 16.45 12.90
N VAL A 717 7.23 17.12 13.49
CA VAL A 717 5.91 16.52 13.81
C VAL A 717 5.18 16.09 12.53
N ARG A 718 5.14 16.95 11.51
CA ARG A 718 4.41 16.67 10.26
C ARG A 718 5.08 15.63 9.38
N THR A 719 6.42 15.56 9.34
CA THR A 719 7.14 14.62 8.47
C THR A 719 7.46 13.28 9.12
N TYR A 720 7.20 13.10 10.43
CA TYR A 720 7.56 11.89 11.18
C TYR A 720 7.09 10.59 10.48
N THR A 721 5.80 10.43 10.27
CA THR A 721 5.23 9.18 9.72
C THR A 721 5.67 8.94 8.27
N GLU A 722 5.77 10.00 7.47
CA GLU A 722 6.26 9.94 6.09
C GLU A 722 7.74 9.52 6.02
N ALA A 723 8.58 10.01 6.95
CA ALA A 723 9.97 9.59 7.07
C ALA A 723 10.09 8.12 7.50
N GLU A 724 9.29 7.69 8.47
CA GLU A 724 9.25 6.29 8.94
C GLU A 724 8.74 5.30 7.87
N ILE A 725 7.88 5.73 6.94
CA ILE A 725 7.47 4.94 5.77
C ILE A 725 8.61 4.91 4.72
N ARG A 726 9.17 6.08 4.36
CA ARG A 726 10.24 6.18 3.34
C ARG A 726 11.54 5.47 3.70
N ALA A 727 11.82 5.28 4.98
CA ALA A 727 12.99 4.54 5.46
C ALA A 727 12.81 3.01 5.43
N GLY A 728 11.59 2.49 5.30
CA GLY A 728 11.29 1.06 5.36
C GLY A 728 11.39 0.36 4.00
N VAL A 729 11.69 -0.95 4.01
CA VAL A 729 11.71 -1.81 2.82
C VAL A 729 10.42 -1.72 2.00
N VAL A 730 9.27 -1.54 2.67
CA VAL A 730 7.95 -1.32 2.04
C VAL A 730 7.96 -0.25 0.94
N PHE A 731 8.73 0.82 1.10
CA PHE A 731 8.81 1.90 0.12
C PHE A 731 9.52 1.45 -1.17
N GLN A 732 10.56 0.63 -1.06
CA GLN A 732 11.26 0.07 -2.22
C GLN A 732 10.41 -1.01 -2.92
N VAL A 733 9.70 -1.84 -2.16
CA VAL A 733 8.74 -2.83 -2.70
C VAL A 733 7.64 -2.10 -3.48
N SER A 734 7.04 -1.05 -2.90
CA SER A 734 6.03 -0.22 -3.55
C SER A 734 6.56 0.41 -4.85
N LYS A 735 7.75 1.04 -4.81
CA LYS A 735 8.40 1.61 -6.01
C LYS A 735 8.64 0.56 -7.11
N LEU A 736 9.08 -0.64 -6.74
CA LEU A 736 9.30 -1.74 -7.69
C LEU A 736 7.97 -2.25 -8.28
N CYS A 737 6.92 -2.42 -7.48
CA CYS A 737 5.56 -2.71 -7.95
C CYS A 737 5.07 -1.67 -8.95
N THR A 738 5.25 -0.37 -8.68
CA THR A 738 4.85 0.71 -9.61
C THR A 738 5.55 0.61 -10.97
N VAL A 739 6.87 0.37 -10.98
CA VAL A 739 7.64 0.19 -12.24
C VAL A 739 7.16 -1.04 -13.01
N LEU A 740 6.89 -2.16 -12.32
CA LEU A 740 6.44 -3.40 -12.94
C LEU A 740 5.00 -3.32 -13.45
N LEU A 741 4.06 -2.75 -12.67
CA LEU A 741 2.68 -2.51 -13.10
C LEU A 741 2.62 -1.62 -14.34
N LYS A 742 3.41 -0.55 -14.38
CA LYS A 742 3.52 0.32 -15.57
C LYS A 742 4.05 -0.44 -16.79
N ALA A 743 5.05 -1.30 -16.62
CA ALA A 743 5.56 -2.16 -17.69
C ALA A 743 4.50 -3.16 -18.19
N VAL A 744 3.73 -3.78 -17.29
CA VAL A 744 2.67 -4.74 -17.61
C VAL A 744 1.50 -4.06 -18.32
N ARG A 745 1.03 -2.90 -17.83
CA ARG A 745 -0.04 -2.12 -18.48
C ARG A 745 0.34 -1.73 -19.91
N ASN A 746 1.56 -1.23 -20.12
CA ASN A 746 2.09 -0.96 -21.46
C ASN A 746 2.13 -2.22 -22.34
N THR A 747 2.56 -3.36 -21.78
CA THR A 747 2.64 -4.65 -22.47
C THR A 747 1.28 -5.17 -22.93
N LEU A 748 0.23 -4.87 -22.15
CA LEU A 748 -1.20 -5.13 -22.44
C LEU A 748 -1.86 -4.06 -23.35
N GLY A 749 -1.23 -2.91 -23.57
CA GLY A 749 -1.84 -1.76 -24.24
C GLY A 749 -2.93 -1.04 -23.42
N SER A 750 -3.00 -1.28 -22.10
CA SER A 750 -4.00 -0.67 -21.21
C SER A 750 -3.65 0.80 -20.89
N GLN A 751 -4.68 1.65 -20.80
CA GLN A 751 -4.54 3.07 -20.48
C GLN A 751 -4.58 3.40 -18.97
N GLY A 752 -4.64 2.39 -18.09
CA GLY A 752 -4.70 2.57 -16.63
C GLY A 752 -6.12 2.75 -16.06
N TRP A 753 -7.14 2.50 -16.88
CA TRP A 753 -8.56 2.56 -16.53
C TRP A 753 -9.22 1.20 -16.69
N ASP A 754 -10.21 0.90 -15.85
CA ASP A 754 -11.18 -0.18 -16.07
C ASP A 754 -12.60 0.40 -16.08
N VAL A 755 -13.45 -0.06 -17.00
CA VAL A 755 -14.77 0.56 -17.27
C VAL A 755 -15.86 -0.38 -16.77
N LEU A 756 -16.48 -0.02 -15.66
CA LEU A 756 -17.54 -0.81 -15.03
C LEU A 756 -18.90 -0.52 -15.67
N VAL A 757 -19.16 0.76 -15.96
CA VAL A 757 -20.37 1.24 -16.64
C VAL A 757 -19.97 2.22 -17.73
N PRO A 758 -20.06 1.84 -19.02
CA PRO A 758 -19.74 2.73 -20.13
C PRO A 758 -20.76 3.87 -20.23
N GLY A 759 -20.34 5.02 -20.73
CA GLY A 759 -21.21 6.19 -20.85
C GLY A 759 -20.45 7.50 -21.08
N ALA A 760 -21.20 8.57 -21.34
CA ALA A 760 -20.67 9.93 -21.46
C ALA A 760 -21.35 10.84 -20.43
N ALA A 761 -20.54 11.51 -19.61
CA ALA A 761 -21.00 12.37 -18.53
C ALA A 761 -20.31 13.74 -18.61
N VAL A 762 -21.04 14.81 -18.30
CA VAL A 762 -20.49 16.17 -18.20
C VAL A 762 -20.89 16.76 -16.86
N GLY A 763 -19.92 17.15 -16.04
CA GLY A 763 -20.18 17.64 -14.69
C GLY A 763 -18.96 18.30 -14.05
N THR A 764 -19.16 18.88 -12.87
CA THR A 764 -18.06 19.42 -12.07
C THR A 764 -17.35 18.28 -11.35
N LEU A 765 -16.01 18.20 -11.45
CA LEU A 765 -15.23 17.15 -10.81
C LEU A 765 -15.07 17.44 -9.31
N VAL A 766 -15.55 16.54 -8.44
CA VAL A 766 -15.53 16.69 -6.97
C VAL A 766 -14.94 15.44 -6.34
N GLN A 767 -13.95 15.58 -5.46
CA GLN A 767 -13.36 14.44 -4.74
C GLN A 767 -14.05 14.24 -3.37
N VAL A 768 -14.36 12.98 -3.04
CA VAL A 768 -14.91 12.52 -1.77
C VAL A 768 -14.15 11.27 -1.30
N GLU A 769 -14.20 10.99 0.01
CA GLU A 769 -13.55 9.79 0.55
C GLU A 769 -14.31 8.51 0.13
N SER A 770 -15.63 8.48 0.37
CA SER A 770 -16.54 7.40 -0.02
C SER A 770 -17.93 7.94 -0.41
N ILE A 771 -18.74 7.10 -1.06
CA ILE A 771 -20.05 7.48 -1.63
C ILE A 771 -21.15 7.38 -0.55
N VAL A 772 -21.07 8.20 0.48
CA VAL A 772 -22.08 8.23 1.57
C VAL A 772 -23.11 9.34 1.39
N PRO A 773 -24.39 9.14 1.77
CA PRO A 773 -25.41 10.20 1.74
C PRO A 773 -24.99 11.42 2.56
N GLY A 774 -24.94 12.60 1.92
CA GLY A 774 -24.47 13.85 2.53
C GLY A 774 -22.97 14.13 2.40
N SER A 775 -22.22 13.31 1.65
CA SER A 775 -20.81 13.57 1.29
C SER A 775 -20.60 14.79 0.39
N LEU A 776 -21.62 15.18 -0.39
CA LEU A 776 -21.56 16.34 -1.27
C LEU A 776 -21.62 17.68 -0.52
N PRO A 777 -20.80 18.68 -0.88
CA PRO A 777 -20.91 20.03 -0.32
C PRO A 777 -22.29 20.66 -0.63
N PRO A 778 -22.96 21.35 0.31
CA PRO A 778 -24.25 22.02 0.07
C PRO A 778 -24.24 23.08 -1.06
N SER A 779 -23.06 23.53 -1.46
CA SER A 779 -22.84 24.47 -2.57
C SER A 779 -22.82 23.81 -3.95
N ALA A 780 -22.75 22.48 -4.04
CA ALA A 780 -22.57 21.76 -5.31
C ALA A 780 -23.90 21.64 -6.07
N LYS A 781 -24.17 22.60 -6.97
CA LYS A 781 -25.38 22.66 -7.80
C LYS A 781 -25.05 22.39 -9.27
N GLY A 782 -25.89 21.61 -9.96
CA GLY A 782 -25.65 21.13 -11.33
C GLY A 782 -25.00 19.74 -11.34
N PRO A 783 -24.74 19.17 -12.53
CA PRO A 783 -24.21 17.81 -12.66
C PRO A 783 -22.79 17.67 -12.11
N ILE A 784 -22.50 16.54 -11.46
CA ILE A 784 -21.24 16.23 -10.76
C ILE A 784 -20.64 14.94 -11.31
N ILE A 785 -19.31 14.93 -11.44
CA ILE A 785 -18.53 13.70 -11.58
C ILE A 785 -17.74 13.52 -10.29
N LEU A 786 -17.94 12.40 -9.61
CA LEU A 786 -17.24 12.10 -8.36
C LEU A 786 -15.87 11.47 -8.64
N VAL A 787 -14.86 11.87 -7.88
CA VAL A 787 -13.62 11.12 -7.67
C VAL A 787 -13.71 10.53 -6.27
N VAL A 788 -13.65 9.21 -6.16
CA VAL A 788 -13.94 8.48 -4.92
C VAL A 788 -12.69 7.71 -4.50
N ASN A 789 -12.21 7.94 -3.28
CA ASN A 789 -10.99 7.27 -2.81
C ASN A 789 -11.22 5.79 -2.52
N LYS A 790 -12.32 5.45 -1.83
CA LYS A 790 -12.67 4.10 -1.39
C LYS A 790 -14.15 3.79 -1.61
N ALA A 791 -14.44 2.51 -1.85
CA ALA A 791 -15.80 1.99 -1.86
C ALA A 791 -15.86 0.63 -1.16
N ASP A 792 -16.84 0.47 -0.27
CA ASP A 792 -17.11 -0.75 0.50
C ASP A 792 -18.10 -1.68 -0.20
N GLY A 793 -18.74 -1.21 -1.28
CA GLY A 793 -19.67 -1.96 -2.13
C GLY A 793 -21.14 -1.82 -1.72
N ASP A 794 -21.41 -1.13 -0.61
CA ASP A 794 -22.72 -0.88 -0.01
C ASP A 794 -23.32 0.50 -0.35
N GLU A 795 -22.62 1.31 -1.14
CA GLU A 795 -23.01 2.68 -1.46
C GLU A 795 -24.07 2.81 -2.57
N GLU A 796 -25.02 3.73 -2.39
CA GLU A 796 -25.98 4.12 -3.43
C GLU A 796 -25.48 5.39 -4.11
N VAL A 797 -25.19 5.33 -5.42
CA VAL A 797 -24.51 6.44 -6.12
C VAL A 797 -25.40 7.67 -6.20
N THR A 798 -26.70 7.51 -6.50
CA THR A 798 -27.65 8.63 -6.48
C THR A 798 -28.03 9.12 -5.07
N ALA A 799 -27.88 8.31 -4.01
CA ALA A 799 -28.21 8.73 -2.64
C ALA A 799 -27.20 9.71 -2.03
N ALA A 800 -25.97 9.75 -2.57
CA ALA A 800 -25.02 10.83 -2.28
C ALA A 800 -25.49 12.19 -2.88
N GLY A 801 -26.23 12.15 -4.00
CA GLY A 801 -26.94 13.28 -4.59
C GLY A 801 -27.50 12.98 -5.98
N SER A 802 -28.75 13.37 -6.25
CA SER A 802 -29.47 13.09 -7.51
C SER A 802 -28.91 13.82 -8.75
N ASN A 803 -27.77 14.48 -8.62
CA ASN A 803 -27.05 15.22 -9.66
C ASN A 803 -25.69 14.59 -9.99
N ILE A 804 -25.36 13.43 -9.44
CA ILE A 804 -24.17 12.66 -9.82
C ILE A 804 -24.44 11.98 -11.17
N VAL A 805 -23.58 12.25 -12.14
CA VAL A 805 -23.68 11.73 -13.53
C VAL A 805 -22.50 10.85 -13.93
N GLY A 806 -21.43 10.82 -13.13
CA GLY A 806 -20.31 9.90 -13.31
C GLY A 806 -19.49 9.68 -12.05
N VAL A 807 -18.76 8.56 -11.98
CA VAL A 807 -17.89 8.17 -10.87
C VAL A 807 -16.54 7.68 -11.41
N VAL A 808 -15.47 8.16 -10.79
CA VAL A 808 -14.08 7.72 -10.96
C VAL A 808 -13.60 7.19 -9.61
N LEU A 809 -13.58 5.87 -9.44
CA LEU A 809 -13.14 5.20 -8.21
C LEU A 809 -11.63 4.92 -8.26
N LEU A 810 -10.90 5.22 -7.18
CA LEU A 810 -9.44 5.03 -7.10
C LEU A 810 -9.04 3.65 -6.54
N GLN A 811 -9.98 2.70 -6.60
CA GLN A 811 -9.91 1.36 -6.01
C GLN A 811 -10.41 0.32 -7.03
N GLU A 812 -9.80 -0.87 -7.06
CA GLU A 812 -10.34 -2.04 -7.77
C GLU A 812 -11.70 -2.46 -7.21
N LEU A 813 -12.65 -2.76 -8.09
CA LEU A 813 -14.00 -3.19 -7.76
C LEU A 813 -14.50 -4.20 -8.83
N PRO A 814 -15.12 -5.33 -8.45
CA PRO A 814 -15.72 -6.27 -9.40
C PRO A 814 -16.80 -5.59 -10.25
N HIS A 815 -16.84 -5.87 -11.55
CA HIS A 815 -17.81 -5.27 -12.48
C HIS A 815 -19.23 -5.70 -12.17
N LEU A 816 -19.41 -6.92 -11.65
CA LEU A 816 -20.70 -7.51 -11.29
C LEU A 816 -20.98 -7.42 -9.78
N SER A 817 -20.15 -6.65 -9.04
CA SER A 817 -20.44 -6.28 -7.64
C SER A 817 -21.77 -5.55 -7.51
N HIS A 818 -22.36 -5.56 -6.31
CA HIS A 818 -23.60 -4.83 -6.04
C HIS A 818 -23.52 -3.37 -6.49
N LEU A 819 -22.46 -2.65 -6.12
CA LEU A 819 -22.25 -1.24 -6.51
C LEU A 819 -22.19 -1.05 -8.04
N GLY A 820 -21.49 -1.93 -8.77
CA GLY A 820 -21.46 -1.91 -10.23
C GLY A 820 -22.84 -2.13 -10.86
N VAL A 821 -23.64 -3.06 -10.31
CA VAL A 821 -25.02 -3.32 -10.74
C VAL A 821 -25.93 -2.10 -10.52
N ARG A 822 -25.83 -1.39 -9.39
CA ARG A 822 -26.65 -0.19 -9.14
C ARG A 822 -26.28 0.96 -10.06
N ALA A 823 -24.98 1.17 -10.29
CA ALA A 823 -24.50 2.22 -11.19
C ALA A 823 -25.08 2.06 -12.62
N ARG A 824 -25.26 0.81 -13.10
CA ARG A 824 -25.97 0.53 -14.36
C ARG A 824 -27.46 0.88 -14.27
N GLN A 825 -28.16 0.42 -13.22
CA GLN A 825 -29.58 0.73 -13.00
C GLN A 825 -29.85 2.25 -12.90
N GLU A 826 -28.94 2.99 -12.29
CA GLU A 826 -28.98 4.46 -12.15
C GLU A 826 -28.43 5.22 -13.37
N LYS A 827 -27.87 4.49 -14.36
CA LYS A 827 -27.27 5.02 -15.60
C LYS A 827 -26.15 6.03 -15.38
N VAL A 828 -25.34 5.78 -14.35
CA VAL A 828 -24.17 6.59 -13.99
C VAL A 828 -22.91 5.98 -14.62
N ALA A 829 -22.19 6.76 -15.43
CA ALA A 829 -20.93 6.31 -16.02
C ALA A 829 -19.89 6.05 -14.91
N PHE A 830 -19.36 4.83 -14.81
CA PHE A 830 -18.53 4.39 -13.68
C PHE A 830 -17.23 3.76 -14.21
N VAL A 831 -16.11 4.33 -13.81
CA VAL A 831 -14.76 3.83 -14.14
C VAL A 831 -13.91 3.72 -12.88
N THR A 832 -12.95 2.81 -12.88
CA THR A 832 -11.85 2.82 -11.91
C THR A 832 -10.57 3.35 -12.57
N CYS A 833 -9.70 3.95 -11.78
CA CYS A 833 -8.40 4.46 -12.23
C CYS A 833 -7.29 3.92 -11.33
N GLU A 834 -6.43 3.07 -11.89
CA GLU A 834 -5.35 2.40 -11.14
C GLU A 834 -3.97 3.04 -11.35
N ASP A 835 -3.88 4.06 -12.22
CA ASP A 835 -2.62 4.63 -12.72
C ASP A 835 -2.30 6.00 -12.10
N ASP A 836 -1.22 6.04 -11.32
CA ASP A 836 -0.78 7.21 -10.54
C ASP A 836 -0.52 8.44 -11.44
N ASP A 837 -0.03 8.23 -12.67
CA ASP A 837 0.14 9.32 -13.65
C ASP A 837 -1.20 9.97 -14.00
N ARG A 838 -2.28 9.17 -14.08
CA ARG A 838 -3.65 9.66 -14.31
C ARG A 838 -4.25 10.30 -13.07
N LEU A 839 -3.96 9.79 -11.86
CA LEU A 839 -4.37 10.44 -10.61
C LEU A 839 -3.84 11.89 -10.53
N VAL A 840 -2.59 12.10 -10.94
CA VAL A 840 -1.98 13.44 -11.01
C VAL A 840 -2.68 14.35 -12.04
N ASP A 841 -3.21 13.80 -13.15
CA ASP A 841 -4.02 14.56 -14.11
C ASP A 841 -5.44 14.86 -13.58
N ILE A 842 -6.09 13.89 -12.94
CA ILE A 842 -7.39 14.04 -12.27
C ILE A 842 -7.31 15.16 -11.20
N GLN A 843 -6.26 15.18 -10.39
CA GLN A 843 -6.04 16.24 -9.38
C GLN A 843 -5.95 17.65 -9.99
N LYS A 844 -5.43 17.81 -11.21
CA LYS A 844 -5.40 19.10 -11.92
C LYS A 844 -6.77 19.54 -12.44
N LEU A 845 -7.77 18.65 -12.45
CA LEU A 845 -9.12 18.88 -12.94
C LEU A 845 -10.16 19.10 -11.83
N LEU A 846 -9.80 18.87 -10.56
CA LEU A 846 -10.70 19.05 -9.42
C LEU A 846 -11.30 20.47 -9.37
N GLY A 847 -12.60 20.54 -9.10
CA GLY A 847 -13.38 21.79 -9.07
C GLY A 847 -13.70 22.39 -10.45
N LYS A 848 -13.34 21.74 -11.55
CA LYS A 848 -13.61 22.22 -12.92
C LYS A 848 -14.73 21.43 -13.58
N LEU A 849 -15.37 22.05 -14.59
CA LEU A 849 -16.27 21.36 -15.50
C LEU A 849 -15.46 20.44 -16.43
N VAL A 850 -15.83 19.17 -16.47
CA VAL A 850 -15.16 18.13 -17.25
C VAL A 850 -16.18 17.28 -18.00
N ARG A 851 -15.71 16.66 -19.10
CA ARG A 851 -16.40 15.61 -19.84
C ARG A 851 -15.64 14.30 -19.65
N LEU A 852 -16.33 13.29 -19.12
CA LEU A 852 -15.91 11.91 -19.01
C LEU A 852 -16.57 11.12 -20.14
N GLU A 853 -15.77 10.41 -20.93
CA GLU A 853 -16.24 9.45 -21.93
C GLU A 853 -15.61 8.10 -21.63
N ALA A 854 -16.43 7.08 -21.36
CA ALA A 854 -15.99 5.74 -21.01
C ALA A 854 -16.59 4.72 -21.98
N SER A 855 -15.75 3.88 -22.57
CA SER A 855 -16.15 2.80 -23.47
C SER A 855 -15.17 1.62 -23.36
N SER A 856 -15.51 0.49 -24.00
CA SER A 856 -14.62 -0.66 -24.12
C SER A 856 -13.28 -0.36 -24.84
N SER A 857 -13.17 0.78 -25.54
CA SER A 857 -11.91 1.22 -26.16
C SER A 857 -11.02 2.09 -25.26
N GLY A 858 -11.50 2.52 -24.09
CA GLY A 858 -10.76 3.35 -23.14
C GLY A 858 -11.60 4.47 -22.51
N VAL A 859 -10.93 5.32 -21.72
CA VAL A 859 -11.55 6.43 -20.99
C VAL A 859 -10.86 7.74 -21.33
N ASN A 860 -11.65 8.77 -21.62
CA ASN A 860 -11.19 10.12 -21.89
C ASN A 860 -11.81 11.10 -20.88
N LEU A 861 -10.97 11.81 -20.12
CA LEU A 861 -11.40 12.82 -19.16
C LEU A 861 -10.79 14.18 -19.54
N THR A 862 -11.64 15.10 -20.03
CA THR A 862 -11.19 16.40 -20.58
C THR A 862 -11.86 17.57 -19.88
N GLN A 863 -11.16 18.70 -19.79
CA GLN A 863 -11.74 19.96 -19.29
C GLN A 863 -12.61 20.59 -20.37
N THR A 864 -13.87 20.92 -20.05
CA THR A 864 -14.83 21.53 -20.97
C THR A 864 -15.06 22.99 -20.60
N SER A 865 -15.31 23.85 -21.60
CA SER A 865 -15.70 25.24 -21.34
C SER A 865 -17.22 25.39 -21.31
N SER A 866 -17.74 26.32 -20.50
CA SER A 866 -19.19 26.56 -20.36
C SER A 866 -19.92 26.93 -21.65
N ASN A 867 -19.19 27.28 -22.71
CA ASN A 867 -19.73 27.67 -24.01
C ASN A 867 -19.99 26.47 -24.95
N GLU A 868 -19.54 25.26 -24.60
CA GLU A 868 -19.78 24.03 -25.37
C GLU A 868 -21.01 23.24 -24.90
N ILE A 869 -21.76 23.76 -23.92
CA ILE A 869 -23.06 23.19 -23.50
C ILE A 869 -24.15 23.62 -24.50
N THR A 870 -23.98 23.21 -25.76
CA THR A 870 -25.07 23.20 -26.75
C THR A 870 -25.67 21.80 -26.72
N TYR A 871 -26.97 21.70 -26.45
CA TYR A 871 -27.70 20.44 -26.53
C TYR A 871 -27.66 19.92 -27.97
N ASN A 872 -26.80 18.94 -28.26
CA ASN A 872 -26.91 18.13 -29.47
C ASN A 872 -28.04 17.11 -29.32
N SER A 873 -29.27 17.61 -29.26
CA SER A 873 -30.48 16.84 -29.55
C SER A 873 -30.60 16.65 -31.07
N THR A 874 -29.70 15.87 -31.65
CA THR A 874 -29.78 15.41 -33.05
C THR A 874 -29.48 13.92 -33.09
N ALA A 875 -30.50 13.12 -32.78
CA ALA A 875 -30.61 11.81 -33.41
C ALA A 875 -30.99 12.06 -34.88
N GLU A 876 -30.01 12.00 -35.77
CA GLU A 876 -30.24 11.96 -37.22
C GLU A 876 -29.69 10.66 -37.81
N ASP A 877 -30.64 9.78 -38.10
CA ASP A 877 -30.64 8.67 -39.05
C ASP A 877 -29.38 8.40 -39.88
N ILE A 878 -28.79 7.22 -39.67
CA ILE A 878 -28.18 6.44 -40.75
C ILE A 878 -29.20 5.39 -41.22
N ALA A 879 -30.32 5.88 -41.75
CA ALA A 879 -31.34 5.06 -42.39
C ALA A 879 -30.99 4.82 -43.87
N GLY A 880 -30.22 3.75 -44.13
CA GLY A 880 -29.96 3.27 -45.49
C GLY A 880 -31.23 2.71 -46.15
N ASN A 881 -31.83 3.47 -47.07
CA ASN A 881 -33.09 3.09 -47.71
C ASN A 881 -32.95 1.83 -48.59
N GLY A 882 -33.52 0.71 -48.14
CA GLY A 882 -33.54 -0.58 -48.83
C GLY A 882 -34.91 -1.24 -48.78
N SER A 883 -35.87 -0.73 -49.54
CA SER A 883 -37.25 -1.24 -49.58
C SER A 883 -37.33 -2.66 -50.16
N SER A 884 -37.68 -3.65 -49.33
CA SER A 884 -38.38 -4.86 -49.78
C SER A 884 -39.43 -5.28 -48.76
N ALA A 885 -40.66 -5.54 -49.22
CA ALA A 885 -41.83 -5.67 -48.37
C ALA A 885 -41.93 -7.07 -47.73
N VAL A 886 -41.93 -7.12 -46.40
CA VAL A 886 -42.39 -8.29 -45.63
C VAL A 886 -43.55 -7.86 -44.73
N ARG A 887 -44.67 -8.58 -44.81
CA ARG A 887 -45.91 -8.28 -44.07
C ARG A 887 -45.67 -8.31 -42.56
N LYS A 888 -45.83 -7.17 -41.89
CA LYS A 888 -45.91 -7.06 -40.42
C LYS A 888 -47.20 -7.78 -39.94
N ARG A 889 -47.09 -9.04 -39.53
CA ARG A 889 -48.19 -9.75 -38.84
C ARG A 889 -48.18 -9.27 -37.39
N LEU A 890 -49.18 -8.47 -37.02
CA LEU A 890 -49.38 -8.01 -35.64
C LEU A 890 -49.55 -9.22 -34.71
N LEU A 891 -48.67 -9.34 -33.74
CA LEU A 891 -48.92 -10.05 -32.48
C LEU A 891 -49.36 -8.98 -31.46
N PRO A 892 -50.28 -9.28 -30.54
CA PRO A 892 -50.75 -8.31 -29.55
C PRO A 892 -49.65 -8.02 -28.53
N GLU A 893 -49.51 -6.75 -28.16
CA GLU A 893 -48.71 -6.37 -26.99
C GLU A 893 -49.36 -6.94 -25.71
N PRO A 894 -48.57 -7.47 -24.76
CA PRO A 894 -49.08 -7.76 -23.43
C PRO A 894 -49.35 -6.43 -22.72
N GLN A 895 -50.62 -6.11 -22.53
CA GLN A 895 -51.02 -5.00 -21.65
C GLN A 895 -50.61 -5.36 -20.21
N PHE A 896 -49.51 -4.74 -19.74
CA PHE A 896 -49.21 -4.65 -18.32
C PHE A 896 -50.19 -3.66 -17.69
N ASP A 897 -51.38 -4.16 -17.36
CA ASP A 897 -52.38 -3.40 -16.63
C ASP A 897 -51.85 -2.95 -15.27
N ASN A 898 -52.29 -1.76 -14.86
CA ASN A 898 -51.82 -1.02 -13.69
C ASN A 898 -51.60 -1.90 -12.45
N ILE A 899 -50.38 -1.83 -11.90
CA ILE A 899 -50.05 -2.38 -10.57
C ILE A 899 -50.84 -1.58 -9.53
N LEU A 900 -52.03 -2.08 -9.19
CA LEU A 900 -52.84 -1.55 -8.11
C LEU A 900 -52.23 -1.99 -6.76
N TYR A 901 -51.82 -1.01 -5.96
CA TYR A 901 -51.49 -1.19 -4.55
C TYR A 901 -52.68 -1.83 -3.82
N PHE A 902 -52.54 -3.09 -3.37
CA PHE A 902 -53.58 -3.78 -2.61
C PHE A 902 -53.05 -4.48 -1.36
N SER A 903 -53.84 -4.37 -0.28
CA SER A 903 -53.54 -4.90 1.04
C SER A 903 -53.59 -6.43 1.08
N SER A 904 -52.57 -7.05 1.69
CA SER A 904 -52.32 -8.49 1.79
C SER A 904 -53.27 -9.27 2.74
N LYS A 905 -54.58 -9.01 2.67
CA LYS A 905 -55.59 -9.79 3.41
C LYS A 905 -56.01 -11.06 2.66
N GLY A 906 -55.23 -12.14 2.82
CA GLY A 906 -55.73 -13.50 2.54
C GLY A 906 -54.76 -14.46 1.86
N ALA A 907 -53.70 -14.86 2.55
CA ALA A 907 -52.95 -16.08 2.23
C ALA A 907 -52.70 -16.89 3.52
N SER A 908 -52.59 -18.22 3.41
CA SER A 908 -52.47 -19.14 4.55
C SER A 908 -51.08 -19.07 5.20
N ALA A 909 -50.76 -17.97 5.89
CA ALA A 909 -49.42 -17.67 6.38
C ALA A 909 -48.96 -18.49 7.62
N GLY A 910 -49.53 -19.67 7.86
CA GLY A 910 -49.33 -20.47 9.09
C GLY A 910 -48.05 -21.30 9.19
N GLY A 911 -47.21 -21.34 8.15
CA GLY A 911 -46.01 -22.17 8.10
C GLY A 911 -45.12 -21.85 6.89
N VAL A 912 -44.15 -22.71 6.60
CA VAL A 912 -43.23 -22.55 5.46
C VAL A 912 -43.86 -22.97 4.12
N ILE A 913 -43.40 -22.35 3.04
CA ILE A 913 -43.75 -22.71 1.65
C ILE A 913 -42.56 -23.45 1.05
N LEU A 914 -42.78 -24.62 0.43
CA LEU A 914 -41.74 -25.33 -0.34
C LEU A 914 -41.28 -24.46 -1.52
N LEU A 915 -39.98 -24.43 -1.82
CA LEU A 915 -39.42 -23.53 -2.84
C LEU A 915 -40.07 -23.68 -4.23
N ALA A 916 -40.44 -24.90 -4.64
CA ALA A 916 -41.17 -25.16 -5.89
C ALA A 916 -42.58 -24.51 -5.96
N ASN A 917 -43.16 -24.11 -4.83
CA ASN A 917 -44.45 -23.42 -4.73
C ASN A 917 -44.30 -21.92 -4.43
N ALA A 918 -43.07 -21.40 -4.38
CA ALA A 918 -42.81 -19.98 -4.13
C ALA A 918 -43.32 -19.12 -5.31
N ASN A 919 -43.97 -18.01 -5.01
CA ASN A 919 -44.49 -17.06 -6.00
C ASN A 919 -44.34 -15.62 -5.49
N PRO A 920 -44.30 -14.60 -6.38
CA PRO A 920 -43.98 -13.24 -5.97
C PRO A 920 -44.95 -12.65 -4.94
N LEU A 921 -46.21 -13.08 -4.93
CA LEU A 921 -47.27 -12.55 -4.05
C LEU A 921 -47.17 -13.05 -2.60
N THR A 922 -46.55 -14.20 -2.35
CA THR A 922 -46.39 -14.77 -1.00
C THR A 922 -44.94 -14.78 -0.51
N SER A 923 -43.98 -14.71 -1.44
CA SER A 923 -42.59 -15.10 -1.21
C SER A 923 -41.57 -14.07 -1.71
N GLY A 924 -42.00 -13.01 -2.42
CA GLY A 924 -41.10 -12.07 -3.08
C GLY A 924 -40.50 -12.60 -4.38
N ALA A 925 -39.92 -11.71 -5.19
CA ALA A 925 -39.43 -12.03 -6.53
C ALA A 925 -38.26 -13.03 -6.49
N LYS A 926 -37.27 -12.78 -5.62
CA LYS A 926 -36.06 -13.62 -5.48
C LYS A 926 -36.41 -15.09 -5.21
N ALA A 927 -37.22 -15.36 -4.18
CA ALA A 927 -37.61 -16.72 -3.85
C ALA A 927 -38.45 -17.40 -4.95
N ALA A 928 -39.30 -16.66 -5.66
CA ALA A 928 -40.06 -17.18 -6.80
C ALA A 928 -39.14 -17.56 -7.97
N SER A 929 -38.12 -16.75 -8.29
CA SER A 929 -37.10 -17.07 -9.30
C SER A 929 -36.31 -18.33 -8.92
N CYS A 930 -35.93 -18.49 -7.65
CA CYS A 930 -35.28 -19.71 -7.16
C CYS A 930 -36.20 -20.96 -7.26
N GLY A 931 -37.52 -20.81 -7.07
CA GLY A 931 -38.51 -21.87 -7.32
C GLY A 931 -38.61 -22.28 -8.79
N LEU A 932 -38.57 -21.32 -9.72
CA LEU A 932 -38.52 -21.59 -11.15
C LEU A 932 -37.19 -22.24 -11.56
N LEU A 933 -36.06 -21.77 -11.04
CA LEU A 933 -34.74 -22.40 -11.24
C LEU A 933 -34.74 -23.87 -10.83
N ALA A 934 -35.31 -24.22 -9.67
CA ALA A 934 -35.42 -25.60 -9.21
C ALA A 934 -36.30 -26.50 -10.12
N SER A 935 -37.19 -25.90 -10.91
CA SER A 935 -37.95 -26.61 -11.95
C SER A 935 -37.17 -26.73 -13.27
N LEU A 936 -36.32 -25.75 -13.57
CA LEU A 936 -35.48 -25.71 -14.77
C LEU A 936 -34.25 -26.63 -14.68
N SER A 937 -33.66 -26.82 -13.50
CA SER A 937 -32.54 -27.74 -13.28
C SER A 937 -32.87 -29.17 -13.72
N ALA A 938 -34.08 -29.64 -13.39
CA ALA A 938 -34.58 -30.97 -13.73
C ALA A 938 -34.60 -31.26 -15.25
N VAL A 939 -34.77 -30.24 -16.09
CA VAL A 939 -34.72 -30.37 -17.57
C VAL A 939 -33.39 -29.92 -18.17
N SER A 940 -32.51 -29.27 -17.39
CA SER A 940 -31.21 -28.78 -17.86
C SER A 940 -30.23 -29.91 -18.22
N SER A 941 -30.38 -31.07 -17.59
CA SER A 941 -29.56 -32.27 -17.79
C SER A 941 -29.68 -32.87 -19.19
N GLU A 942 -30.84 -32.72 -19.84
CA GLU A 942 -31.10 -33.19 -21.21
C GLU A 942 -30.73 -32.13 -22.28
N VAL A 943 -30.34 -30.93 -21.87
CA VAL A 943 -30.05 -29.81 -22.77
C VAL A 943 -28.54 -29.65 -22.98
N SER A 944 -28.16 -29.54 -24.25
CA SER A 944 -26.85 -29.08 -24.69
C SER A 944 -27.01 -27.99 -25.74
N ASN A 945 -26.04 -27.10 -25.86
CA ASN A 945 -26.00 -26.17 -26.99
C ASN A 945 -25.66 -26.90 -28.31
N ASP A 946 -25.71 -26.18 -29.44
CA ASP A 946 -25.41 -26.67 -30.80
C ASP A 946 -23.98 -27.24 -30.99
N HIS A 947 -23.19 -27.22 -29.92
CA HIS A 947 -21.79 -27.62 -29.86
C HIS A 947 -21.54 -28.77 -28.88
N GLY A 948 -22.61 -29.37 -28.33
CA GLY A 948 -22.56 -30.53 -27.43
C GLY A 948 -22.03 -30.21 -26.04
N VAL A 949 -22.06 -28.93 -25.62
CA VAL A 949 -21.76 -28.54 -24.24
C VAL A 949 -23.05 -28.56 -23.45
N SER A 950 -23.08 -29.35 -22.37
CA SER A 950 -24.25 -29.48 -21.51
C SER A 950 -24.55 -28.18 -20.75
N ALA A 951 -25.83 -27.81 -20.69
CA ALA A 951 -26.34 -26.72 -19.86
C ALA A 951 -26.77 -27.20 -18.45
N SER A 952 -26.34 -28.39 -18.02
CA SER A 952 -26.75 -29.01 -16.76
C SER A 952 -26.25 -28.24 -15.53
N PHE A 953 -27.21 -27.87 -14.66
CA PHE A 953 -26.97 -27.23 -13.36
C PHE A 953 -27.92 -27.77 -12.28
N GLN A 954 -27.53 -27.60 -11.02
CA GLN A 954 -28.31 -27.92 -9.83
C GLN A 954 -28.77 -26.66 -9.09
N VAL A 955 -29.70 -26.79 -8.14
CA VAL A 955 -30.21 -25.69 -7.30
C VAL A 955 -30.26 -26.16 -5.85
N PRO A 956 -29.80 -25.37 -4.86
CA PRO A 956 -29.86 -25.77 -3.45
C PRO A 956 -31.29 -26.04 -2.98
N THR A 957 -31.47 -27.04 -2.12
CA THR A 957 -32.74 -27.30 -1.44
C THR A 957 -33.16 -26.08 -0.64
N GLY A 958 -34.44 -25.71 -0.67
CA GLY A 958 -34.93 -24.53 0.05
C GLY A 958 -36.41 -24.52 0.40
N VAL A 959 -36.77 -23.59 1.29
CA VAL A 959 -38.13 -23.24 1.69
C VAL A 959 -38.24 -21.73 1.91
N VAL A 960 -39.46 -21.21 2.01
CA VAL A 960 -39.71 -19.78 2.23
C VAL A 960 -40.59 -19.58 3.45
N ILE A 961 -40.18 -18.66 4.32
CA ILE A 961 -41.02 -18.08 5.37
C ILE A 961 -41.80 -16.92 4.72
N PRO A 962 -43.13 -17.00 4.56
CA PRO A 962 -43.89 -16.07 3.72
C PRO A 962 -44.10 -14.69 4.35
N PHE A 963 -44.54 -13.73 3.53
CA PHE A 963 -45.04 -12.43 4.01
C PHE A 963 -46.13 -12.61 5.09
N GLY A 964 -46.19 -11.67 6.05
CA GLY A 964 -47.08 -11.77 7.22
C GLY A 964 -46.45 -12.47 8.43
N SER A 965 -45.31 -13.13 8.28
CA SER A 965 -44.67 -13.90 9.37
C SER A 965 -44.04 -13.01 10.44
N MET A 966 -43.44 -11.87 10.06
CA MET A 966 -42.89 -10.88 10.98
C MET A 966 -44.02 -10.18 11.76
N GLU A 967 -45.11 -9.84 11.07
CA GLU A 967 -46.30 -9.20 11.62
C GLU A 967 -46.96 -10.09 12.68
N ARG A 968 -47.02 -11.41 12.44
CA ARG A 968 -47.48 -12.40 13.43
C ARG A 968 -46.56 -12.48 14.65
N ALA A 969 -45.24 -12.31 14.48
CA ALA A 969 -44.30 -12.26 15.60
C ALA A 969 -44.45 -10.97 16.41
N LEU A 970 -44.73 -9.83 15.76
CA LEU A 970 -45.11 -8.56 16.41
C LEU A 970 -46.42 -8.69 17.20
N GLU A 971 -47.42 -9.39 16.66
CA GLU A 971 -48.69 -9.68 17.36
C GLU A 971 -48.45 -10.58 18.59
N ARG A 972 -47.71 -11.69 18.45
CA ARG A 972 -47.39 -12.60 19.57
C ARG A 972 -46.57 -11.94 20.69
N SER A 973 -45.74 -10.95 20.35
CA SER A 973 -44.93 -10.16 21.30
C SER A 973 -45.64 -8.91 21.83
N ASN A 974 -46.91 -8.67 21.49
CA ASN A 974 -47.68 -7.47 21.84
C ASN A 974 -47.01 -6.14 21.44
N SER A 975 -46.15 -6.17 20.41
CA SER A 975 -45.29 -5.03 20.01
C SER A 975 -45.82 -4.25 18.80
N THR A 976 -46.96 -4.67 18.24
CA THR A 976 -47.57 -4.10 17.02
C THR A 976 -47.81 -2.59 17.08
N GLU A 977 -48.30 -2.04 18.20
CA GLU A 977 -48.56 -0.59 18.31
C GLU A 977 -47.27 0.22 18.45
N THR A 978 -46.27 -0.29 19.18
CA THR A 978 -44.93 0.31 19.28
C THR A 978 -44.28 0.37 17.89
N PHE A 979 -44.35 -0.73 17.14
CA PHE A 979 -43.84 -0.81 15.77
C PHE A 979 -44.51 0.22 14.85
N LYS A 980 -45.84 0.30 14.83
CA LYS A 980 -46.58 1.31 14.04
C LYS A 980 -46.19 2.74 14.40
N SER A 981 -46.03 3.04 15.69
CA SER A 981 -45.64 4.36 16.19
C SER A 981 -44.24 4.75 15.75
N LEU A 982 -43.27 3.83 15.86
CA LEU A 982 -41.91 4.04 15.36
C LEU A 982 -41.89 4.22 13.84
N LEU A 983 -42.67 3.43 13.11
CA LEU A 983 -42.75 3.51 11.65
C LEU A 983 -43.33 4.83 11.15
N GLN A 984 -44.38 5.35 11.81
CA GLN A 984 -44.90 6.69 11.51
C GLN A 984 -43.87 7.79 11.81
N GLN A 985 -43.19 7.72 12.96
CA GLN A 985 -42.12 8.67 13.29
C GLN A 985 -40.97 8.61 12.27
N VAL A 986 -40.66 7.42 11.74
CA VAL A 986 -39.69 7.26 10.65
C VAL A 986 -40.17 7.92 9.37
N GLU A 987 -41.45 7.92 8.99
CA GLU A 987 -41.90 8.66 7.81
C GLU A 987 -41.72 10.18 7.96
N GLU A 988 -41.98 10.71 9.15
CA GLU A 988 -41.95 12.15 9.45
C GLU A 988 -40.54 12.69 9.78
N ALA A 989 -39.55 11.82 10.03
CA ALA A 989 -38.23 12.20 10.51
C ALA A 989 -37.35 12.95 9.47
N LYS A 990 -36.77 14.08 9.89
CA LYS A 990 -35.79 14.83 9.08
C LYS A 990 -34.42 14.14 9.06
N LEU A 991 -33.65 14.41 8.01
CA LEU A 991 -32.26 13.94 7.86
C LEU A 991 -31.28 14.63 8.82
N GLU A 992 -31.56 15.87 9.19
CA GLU A 992 -30.72 16.69 10.07
C GLU A 992 -30.93 16.33 11.54
N GLY A 993 -29.84 16.29 12.33
CA GLY A 993 -29.90 16.09 13.79
C GLY A 993 -29.92 14.64 14.29
N GLY A 994 -29.73 13.65 13.41
CA GLY A 994 -29.58 12.23 13.81
C GLY A 994 -30.85 11.59 14.41
N GLN A 995 -32.02 12.19 14.18
CA GLN A 995 -33.30 11.64 14.66
C GLN A 995 -33.66 10.35 13.94
N LEU A 996 -33.52 10.32 12.61
CA LEU A 996 -33.78 9.15 11.78
C LEU A 996 -32.95 7.96 12.25
N ASP A 997 -31.65 8.15 12.46
CA ASP A 997 -30.72 7.08 12.83
C ASP A 997 -31.15 6.38 14.13
N LYS A 998 -31.56 7.16 15.15
CA LYS A 998 -32.08 6.63 16.42
C LYS A 998 -33.37 5.81 16.23
N LEU A 999 -34.29 6.28 15.38
CA LEU A 999 -35.53 5.57 15.08
C LEU A 999 -35.27 4.27 14.30
N CYS A 1000 -34.32 4.29 13.35
CA CYS A 1000 -33.87 3.09 12.64
C CYS A 1000 -33.24 2.07 13.60
N THR A 1001 -32.42 2.51 14.56
CA THR A 1001 -31.88 1.62 15.62
C THR A 1001 -33.00 1.02 16.46
N GLN A 1002 -33.96 1.83 16.93
CA GLN A 1002 -35.10 1.35 17.74
C GLN A 1002 -35.99 0.34 16.99
N LEU A 1003 -36.24 0.54 15.69
CA LEU A 1003 -36.96 -0.44 14.87
C LEU A 1003 -36.16 -1.74 14.71
N GLN A 1004 -34.87 -1.66 14.43
CA GLN A 1004 -34.01 -2.83 14.27
C GLN A 1004 -33.85 -3.61 15.57
N GLU A 1005 -33.70 -2.95 16.71
CA GLU A 1005 -33.67 -3.57 18.05
C GLU A 1005 -35.00 -4.30 18.35
N LEU A 1006 -36.14 -3.64 18.10
CA LEU A 1006 -37.46 -4.22 18.30
C LEU A 1006 -37.65 -5.49 17.47
N ILE A 1007 -37.32 -5.44 16.17
CA ILE A 1007 -37.50 -6.57 15.24
C ILE A 1007 -36.48 -7.68 15.51
N SER A 1008 -35.24 -7.33 15.85
CA SER A 1008 -34.20 -8.31 16.24
C SER A 1008 -34.56 -9.08 17.52
N SER A 1009 -35.40 -8.50 18.39
CA SER A 1009 -35.90 -9.17 19.59
C SER A 1009 -37.00 -10.21 19.33
N LEU A 1010 -37.59 -10.20 18.13
CA LEU A 1010 -38.64 -11.16 17.75
C LEU A 1010 -38.07 -12.56 17.57
N GLN A 1011 -38.97 -13.55 17.58
CA GLN A 1011 -38.67 -14.93 17.21
C GLN A 1011 -39.71 -15.42 16.20
N PRO A 1012 -39.33 -16.24 15.21
CA PRO A 1012 -40.27 -16.86 14.30
C PRO A 1012 -41.24 -17.80 15.05
N PRO A 1013 -42.46 -18.02 14.54
CA PRO A 1013 -43.41 -18.98 15.09
C PRO A 1013 -42.80 -20.38 15.25
N ASN A 1014 -43.11 -21.10 16.35
CA ASN A 1014 -42.64 -22.48 16.57
C ASN A 1014 -42.99 -23.40 15.39
N GLU A 1015 -44.14 -23.16 14.76
CA GLU A 1015 -44.62 -23.89 13.58
C GLU A 1015 -43.65 -23.78 12.38
N VAL A 1016 -42.89 -22.68 12.28
CA VAL A 1016 -41.81 -22.50 11.30
C VAL A 1016 -40.58 -23.30 11.72
N MET A 1017 -40.20 -23.25 13.00
CA MET A 1017 -39.04 -23.97 13.54
C MET A 1017 -39.17 -25.48 13.37
N ASP A 1018 -40.35 -26.03 13.64
CA ASP A 1018 -40.66 -27.44 13.48
C ASP A 1018 -40.59 -27.86 12.00
N ALA A 1019 -41.11 -27.04 11.09
CA ALA A 1019 -41.10 -27.32 9.65
C ALA A 1019 -39.69 -27.23 9.04
N ILE A 1020 -38.85 -26.29 9.49
CA ILE A 1020 -37.42 -26.21 9.14
C ILE A 1020 -36.69 -27.49 9.60
N SER A 1021 -36.94 -27.91 10.84
CA SER A 1021 -36.34 -29.12 11.43
C SER A 1021 -36.79 -30.42 10.74
N GLN A 1022 -37.95 -30.43 10.08
CA GLN A 1022 -38.45 -31.55 9.28
C GLN A 1022 -37.90 -31.54 7.84
N THR A 1023 -37.56 -30.36 7.31
CA THR A 1023 -37.12 -30.20 5.91
C THR A 1023 -35.61 -30.42 5.75
N PHE A 1024 -34.81 -29.92 6.69
CA PHE A 1024 -33.35 -30.00 6.61
C PHE A 1024 -32.77 -30.95 7.67
N PRO A 1025 -31.73 -31.73 7.34
CA PRO A 1025 -30.98 -32.51 8.33
C PRO A 1025 -30.45 -31.63 9.47
N GLY A 1026 -30.47 -32.13 10.71
CA GLY A 1026 -30.02 -31.37 11.88
C GLY A 1026 -28.54 -30.96 11.87
N ASN A 1027 -27.72 -31.59 11.01
CA ASN A 1027 -26.31 -31.27 10.76
C ASN A 1027 -26.07 -30.44 9.47
N ALA A 1028 -27.13 -30.07 8.75
CA ALA A 1028 -27.01 -29.17 7.61
C ALA A 1028 -26.59 -27.77 8.07
N ARG A 1029 -26.06 -26.98 7.13
CA ARG A 1029 -25.85 -25.53 7.30
C ARG A 1029 -26.77 -24.83 6.32
N LEU A 1030 -27.35 -23.71 6.73
CA LEU A 1030 -28.33 -22.95 5.94
C LEU A 1030 -27.84 -21.53 5.68
N ILE A 1031 -28.34 -20.94 4.60
CA ILE A 1031 -28.30 -19.50 4.35
C ILE A 1031 -29.72 -18.94 4.43
N VAL A 1032 -29.87 -17.84 5.15
CA VAL A 1032 -31.16 -17.18 5.42
C VAL A 1032 -31.12 -15.83 4.68
N ARG A 1033 -31.78 -15.76 3.52
CA ARG A 1033 -31.72 -14.64 2.57
C ARG A 1033 -33.02 -13.81 2.60
N SER A 1034 -32.90 -12.50 2.43
CA SER A 1034 -34.03 -11.60 2.20
C SER A 1034 -34.78 -11.91 0.91
N SER A 1035 -36.10 -11.68 0.88
CA SER A 1035 -36.92 -11.70 -0.35
C SER A 1035 -38.13 -10.78 -0.16
N ALA A 1036 -37.90 -9.45 -0.16
CA ALA A 1036 -38.97 -8.47 0.07
C ALA A 1036 -39.87 -8.25 -1.17
N ASN A 1037 -41.08 -7.72 -0.95
CA ASN A 1037 -42.00 -7.28 -2.02
C ASN A 1037 -41.56 -6.00 -2.74
N VAL A 1038 -40.59 -5.29 -2.16
CA VAL A 1038 -39.99 -4.03 -2.64
C VAL A 1038 -38.54 -4.23 -3.13
N GLU A 1039 -38.16 -5.47 -3.42
CA GLU A 1039 -36.93 -5.77 -4.19
C GLU A 1039 -37.20 -5.56 -5.69
N ASP A 1040 -36.19 -5.10 -6.43
CA ASP A 1040 -36.16 -4.94 -7.89
C ASP A 1040 -37.30 -4.10 -8.50
N LEU A 1041 -37.80 -3.09 -7.77
CA LEU A 1041 -38.75 -2.10 -8.29
C LEU A 1041 -38.09 -1.19 -9.33
N ALA A 1042 -38.85 -0.82 -10.37
CA ALA A 1042 -38.38 0.07 -11.42
C ALA A 1042 -37.96 1.45 -10.85
N GLY A 1043 -36.67 1.77 -10.93
CA GLY A 1043 -36.09 3.00 -10.38
C GLY A 1043 -35.52 2.88 -8.94
N MET A 1044 -35.47 1.67 -8.37
CA MET A 1044 -34.88 1.41 -7.05
C MET A 1044 -33.89 0.25 -7.13
N SER A 1045 -32.64 0.45 -6.68
CA SER A 1045 -31.64 -0.62 -6.67
C SER A 1045 -31.70 -1.41 -5.37
N ALA A 1046 -32.18 -2.66 -5.43
CA ALA A 1046 -32.25 -3.55 -4.28
C ALA A 1046 -30.99 -4.43 -4.08
N ALA A 1047 -30.01 -4.34 -4.98
CA ALA A 1047 -28.78 -5.14 -4.94
C ALA A 1047 -27.99 -4.88 -3.64
N GLY A 1048 -27.86 -5.91 -2.80
CA GLY A 1048 -27.22 -5.82 -1.48
C GLY A 1048 -27.92 -4.87 -0.50
N LEU A 1049 -29.23 -4.58 -0.65
CA LEU A 1049 -29.94 -3.64 0.22
C LEU A 1049 -30.40 -4.24 1.56
N TYR A 1050 -30.54 -5.56 1.60
CA TYR A 1050 -31.06 -6.34 2.72
C TYR A 1050 -30.15 -7.52 3.02
N ASP A 1051 -30.17 -7.98 4.28
CA ASP A 1051 -29.19 -8.94 4.77
C ASP A 1051 -29.42 -10.36 4.20
N SER A 1052 -28.33 -11.10 4.08
CA SER A 1052 -28.32 -12.55 3.92
C SER A 1052 -27.35 -13.14 4.94
N ILE A 1053 -27.83 -14.02 5.80
CA ILE A 1053 -27.05 -14.60 6.90
C ILE A 1053 -26.60 -16.01 6.51
N PRO A 1054 -25.31 -16.24 6.22
CA PRO A 1054 -24.76 -17.55 5.89
C PRO A 1054 -24.57 -18.41 7.15
N ASN A 1055 -24.17 -19.67 6.97
CA ASN A 1055 -23.69 -20.55 8.05
C ASN A 1055 -24.62 -20.68 9.28
N VAL A 1056 -25.93 -20.81 9.05
CA VAL A 1056 -26.95 -20.93 10.09
C VAL A 1056 -27.25 -22.40 10.38
N SER A 1057 -27.23 -22.82 11.66
CA SER A 1057 -27.67 -24.15 12.08
C SER A 1057 -29.20 -24.26 12.15
N PRO A 1058 -29.86 -25.24 11.48
CA PRO A 1058 -31.29 -25.49 11.65
C PRO A 1058 -31.64 -26.06 13.04
N SER A 1059 -30.72 -26.80 13.65
CA SER A 1059 -30.93 -27.49 14.93
C SER A 1059 -30.67 -26.63 16.16
N ASN A 1060 -30.25 -25.37 15.98
CA ASN A 1060 -30.11 -24.38 17.04
C ASN A 1060 -31.19 -23.28 16.91
N PRO A 1061 -32.30 -23.36 17.68
CA PRO A 1061 -33.39 -22.41 17.58
C PRO A 1061 -32.98 -20.95 17.80
N THR A 1062 -31.99 -20.70 18.66
CA THR A 1062 -31.53 -19.34 18.99
C THR A 1062 -30.80 -18.71 17.81
N VAL A 1063 -29.91 -19.47 17.16
CA VAL A 1063 -29.13 -18.99 16.01
C VAL A 1063 -30.05 -18.81 14.79
N PHE A 1064 -30.90 -19.80 14.49
CA PHE A 1064 -31.82 -19.69 13.36
C PHE A 1064 -32.86 -18.58 13.55
N GLY A 1065 -33.47 -18.49 14.74
CA GLY A 1065 -34.40 -17.41 15.08
C GLY A 1065 -33.74 -16.04 15.00
N GLY A 1066 -32.53 -15.90 15.53
CA GLY A 1066 -31.73 -14.68 15.41
C GLY A 1066 -31.37 -14.32 13.96
N ALA A 1067 -31.07 -15.30 13.10
CA ALA A 1067 -30.82 -15.06 11.68
C ALA A 1067 -32.06 -14.56 10.94
N VAL A 1068 -33.23 -15.19 11.16
CA VAL A 1068 -34.51 -14.75 10.58
C VAL A 1068 -34.87 -13.33 11.04
N SER A 1069 -34.73 -13.03 12.34
CA SER A 1069 -35.02 -11.71 12.89
C SER A 1069 -34.02 -10.64 12.43
N ARG A 1070 -32.74 -10.97 12.19
CA ARG A 1070 -31.79 -10.07 11.52
C ARG A 1070 -32.25 -9.73 10.08
N VAL A 1071 -32.63 -10.73 9.29
CA VAL A 1071 -33.15 -10.49 7.92
C VAL A 1071 -34.41 -9.62 7.94
N TRP A 1072 -35.34 -9.83 8.88
CA TRP A 1072 -36.49 -8.93 9.06
C TRP A 1072 -36.08 -7.51 9.48
N ALA A 1073 -35.12 -7.37 10.40
CA ALA A 1073 -34.63 -6.07 10.86
C ALA A 1073 -33.91 -5.31 9.73
N SER A 1074 -33.24 -6.01 8.81
CA SER A 1074 -32.54 -5.42 7.67
C SER A 1074 -33.45 -4.57 6.77
N LEU A 1075 -34.76 -4.87 6.75
CA LEU A 1075 -35.76 -4.07 6.06
C LEU A 1075 -35.79 -2.62 6.56
N TYR A 1076 -35.40 -2.36 7.81
CA TYR A 1076 -35.44 -1.07 8.49
C TYR A 1076 -34.05 -0.51 8.82
N THR A 1077 -33.00 -0.93 8.10
CA THR A 1077 -31.73 -0.21 8.10
C THR A 1077 -31.94 1.23 7.62
N ARG A 1078 -31.06 2.14 8.05
CA ARG A 1078 -31.04 3.53 7.59
C ARG A 1078 -31.01 3.62 6.06
N ARG A 1079 -30.17 2.80 5.42
CA ARG A 1079 -30.04 2.75 3.95
C ARG A 1079 -31.35 2.31 3.29
N ALA A 1080 -31.93 1.18 3.71
CA ALA A 1080 -33.19 0.68 3.18
C ALA A 1080 -34.35 1.69 3.28
N ILE A 1081 -34.46 2.41 4.40
CA ILE A 1081 -35.47 3.45 4.60
C ILE A 1081 -35.25 4.64 3.64
N LEU A 1082 -34.00 5.11 3.49
CA LEU A 1082 -33.65 6.21 2.59
C LEU A 1082 -33.86 5.85 1.11
N SER A 1083 -33.46 4.64 0.72
CA SER A 1083 -33.65 4.09 -0.62
C SER A 1083 -35.14 4.08 -1.01
N ARG A 1084 -36.01 3.57 -0.12
CA ARG A 1084 -37.46 3.60 -0.32
C ARG A 1084 -38.05 5.02 -0.33
N ARG A 1085 -37.57 5.93 0.53
CA ARG A 1085 -37.98 7.35 0.48
C ARG A 1085 -37.64 7.99 -0.86
N ALA A 1086 -36.46 7.72 -1.41
CA ALA A 1086 -36.04 8.23 -2.72
C ALA A 1086 -36.92 7.66 -3.86
N ALA A 1087 -37.30 6.39 -3.77
CA ALA A 1087 -38.24 5.74 -4.67
C ALA A 1087 -39.73 6.12 -4.44
N GLY A 1088 -40.05 6.92 -3.42
CA GLY A 1088 -41.42 7.31 -3.07
C GLY A 1088 -42.28 6.18 -2.46
N VAL A 1089 -41.64 5.10 -1.99
CA VAL A 1089 -42.30 3.93 -1.39
C VAL A 1089 -42.52 4.13 0.11
N PRO A 1090 -43.77 4.10 0.61
CA PRO A 1090 -44.04 4.21 2.05
C PRO A 1090 -43.46 3.01 2.82
N GLN A 1091 -42.88 3.26 4.00
CA GLN A 1091 -42.21 2.23 4.81
C GLN A 1091 -43.18 1.14 5.30
N LYS A 1092 -44.46 1.48 5.44
CA LYS A 1092 -45.56 0.59 5.82
C LYS A 1092 -45.99 -0.40 4.73
N ASP A 1093 -45.63 -0.16 3.48
CA ASP A 1093 -46.03 -0.99 2.33
C ASP A 1093 -44.91 -2.01 1.97
N ALA A 1094 -43.77 -1.94 2.67
CA ALA A 1094 -42.66 -2.87 2.57
C ALA A 1094 -42.85 -4.07 3.51
N THR A 1095 -42.74 -5.29 2.99
CA THR A 1095 -42.88 -6.56 3.72
C THR A 1095 -41.78 -7.54 3.33
N MET A 1096 -41.23 -8.27 4.29
CA MET A 1096 -40.13 -9.21 4.09
C MET A 1096 -40.60 -10.67 4.15
N ALA A 1097 -40.36 -11.44 3.09
CA ALA A 1097 -40.32 -12.90 3.15
C ALA A 1097 -38.86 -13.34 3.29
N VAL A 1098 -38.62 -14.55 3.80
CA VAL A 1098 -37.27 -15.06 4.05
C VAL A 1098 -37.07 -16.38 3.33
N LEU A 1099 -36.14 -16.39 2.38
CA LEU A 1099 -35.71 -17.58 1.65
C LEU A 1099 -34.66 -18.30 2.48
N VAL A 1100 -34.94 -19.56 2.83
CA VAL A 1100 -34.02 -20.42 3.58
C VAL A 1100 -33.54 -21.51 2.64
N GLN A 1101 -32.25 -21.54 2.36
CA GLN A 1101 -31.62 -22.51 1.46
C GLN A 1101 -30.49 -23.28 2.17
N GLU A 1102 -30.18 -24.45 1.65
CA GLU A 1102 -28.96 -25.19 1.99
C GLU A 1102 -27.72 -24.36 1.65
N MET A 1103 -26.81 -24.20 2.61
CA MET A 1103 -25.54 -23.50 2.45
C MET A 1103 -24.50 -24.44 1.85
N LEU A 1104 -24.18 -24.20 0.58
CA LEU A 1104 -23.12 -24.93 -0.11
C LEU A 1104 -21.73 -24.52 0.41
N SER A 1105 -20.75 -25.41 0.25
CA SER A 1105 -19.33 -25.16 0.53
C SER A 1105 -18.52 -25.24 -0.78
N PRO A 1106 -18.67 -24.26 -1.69
CA PRO A 1106 -18.05 -24.29 -3.01
C PRO A 1106 -16.53 -24.06 -3.01
N GLU A 1107 -15.89 -24.53 -4.07
CA GLU A 1107 -14.49 -24.21 -4.39
C GLU A 1107 -14.39 -22.86 -5.11
N LEU A 1108 -15.36 -22.57 -5.98
CA LEU A 1108 -15.48 -21.35 -6.77
C LEU A 1108 -16.93 -20.85 -6.73
N SER A 1109 -17.11 -19.54 -6.71
CA SER A 1109 -18.40 -18.86 -6.84
C SER A 1109 -18.36 -17.90 -8.02
N PHE A 1110 -19.51 -17.61 -8.63
CA PHE A 1110 -19.58 -16.78 -9.82
C PHE A 1110 -20.85 -15.94 -9.92
N VAL A 1111 -20.73 -14.84 -10.67
CA VAL A 1111 -21.85 -14.06 -11.22
C VAL A 1111 -21.74 -14.07 -12.74
N LEU A 1112 -22.84 -14.31 -13.44
CA LEU A 1112 -22.93 -14.28 -14.91
C LEU A 1112 -23.89 -13.18 -15.34
N HIS A 1113 -23.46 -12.33 -16.28
CA HIS A 1113 -24.34 -11.46 -17.05
C HIS A 1113 -24.46 -12.03 -18.47
N THR A 1114 -25.68 -12.36 -18.90
CA THR A 1114 -25.89 -12.98 -20.22
C THR A 1114 -25.91 -11.97 -21.37
N LEU A 1115 -25.92 -10.68 -21.10
CA LEU A 1115 -25.53 -9.64 -22.04
C LEU A 1115 -24.22 -9.02 -21.54
N SER A 1116 -23.21 -8.86 -22.40
CA SER A 1116 -21.93 -8.27 -21.98
C SER A 1116 -22.14 -6.85 -21.39
N PRO A 1117 -21.78 -6.60 -20.11
CA PRO A 1117 -22.00 -5.31 -19.45
C PRO A 1117 -21.07 -4.20 -19.97
N THR A 1118 -20.02 -4.56 -20.71
CA THR A 1118 -18.93 -3.66 -21.12
C THR A 1118 -19.08 -3.18 -22.56
N ASP A 1119 -19.53 -4.06 -23.47
CA ASP A 1119 -19.68 -3.77 -24.90
C ASP A 1119 -21.07 -4.09 -25.50
N ASN A 1120 -22.01 -4.58 -24.68
CA ASN A 1120 -23.38 -4.96 -25.09
C ASN A 1120 -23.44 -6.03 -26.20
N ASP A 1121 -22.42 -6.89 -26.35
CA ASP A 1121 -22.54 -8.08 -27.19
C ASP A 1121 -23.56 -9.07 -26.62
N SER A 1122 -24.59 -9.37 -27.41
CA SER A 1122 -25.64 -10.34 -27.07
C SER A 1122 -25.25 -11.80 -27.35
N ASN A 1123 -24.09 -12.06 -27.96
CA ASN A 1123 -23.64 -13.41 -28.31
C ASN A 1123 -22.73 -14.05 -27.25
N SER A 1124 -22.30 -13.26 -26.26
CA SER A 1124 -21.42 -13.69 -25.18
C SER A 1124 -22.10 -13.59 -23.81
N VAL A 1125 -21.56 -14.35 -22.86
CA VAL A 1125 -21.83 -14.28 -21.42
C VAL A 1125 -20.55 -13.77 -20.77
N GLU A 1126 -20.63 -12.74 -19.93
CA GLU A 1126 -19.52 -12.30 -19.10
C GLU A 1126 -19.65 -12.92 -17.70
N ALA A 1127 -18.59 -13.61 -17.25
CA ALA A 1127 -18.53 -14.24 -15.94
C ALA A 1127 -17.46 -13.58 -15.08
N GLU A 1128 -17.82 -13.16 -13.87
CA GLU A 1128 -16.87 -12.86 -12.80
C GLU A 1128 -16.91 -14.00 -11.77
N ILE A 1129 -15.73 -14.53 -11.44
CA ILE A 1129 -15.57 -15.74 -10.61
C ILE A 1129 -14.61 -15.41 -9.45
N ALA A 1130 -14.94 -15.88 -8.25
CA ALA A 1130 -14.10 -15.82 -7.06
C ALA A 1130 -13.88 -17.21 -6.46
N SER A 1131 -12.96 -17.28 -5.50
CA SER A 1131 -12.65 -18.49 -4.75
C SER A 1131 -13.52 -18.55 -3.48
N GLY A 1132 -14.00 -19.74 -3.13
CA GLY A 1132 -14.92 -19.90 -2.00
C GLY A 1132 -16.29 -19.26 -2.26
N LEU A 1133 -16.84 -18.62 -1.23
CA LEU A 1133 -18.22 -18.10 -1.19
C LEU A 1133 -18.46 -16.87 -2.07
N GLY A 1134 -19.67 -16.77 -2.63
CA GLY A 1134 -20.09 -15.71 -3.55
C GLY A 1134 -20.17 -14.32 -2.93
N GLU A 1135 -20.27 -14.27 -1.60
CA GLU A 1135 -20.11 -13.08 -0.78
C GLU A 1135 -18.76 -12.35 -1.04
N THR A 1136 -17.74 -13.06 -1.53
CA THR A 1136 -16.47 -12.46 -2.00
C THR A 1136 -16.63 -11.56 -3.23
N LEU A 1137 -17.58 -11.87 -4.13
CA LEU A 1137 -17.94 -11.03 -5.30
C LEU A 1137 -18.98 -9.96 -4.96
N ALA A 1138 -19.88 -10.27 -4.02
CA ALA A 1138 -20.98 -9.41 -3.64
C ALA A 1138 -20.55 -8.26 -2.71
N SER A 1139 -19.56 -8.50 -1.84
CA SER A 1139 -18.90 -7.46 -1.04
C SER A 1139 -18.02 -6.57 -1.93
N GLY A 1140 -17.87 -5.28 -1.59
CA GLY A 1140 -16.87 -4.41 -2.23
C GLY A 1140 -15.44 -4.68 -1.80
N THR A 1141 -15.11 -5.95 -1.50
CA THR A 1141 -13.77 -6.39 -1.13
C THR A 1141 -12.79 -5.97 -2.22
N ARG A 1142 -11.75 -5.24 -1.83
CA ARG A 1142 -10.79 -4.67 -2.79
C ARG A 1142 -10.04 -5.77 -3.54
N GLY A 1143 -10.31 -5.85 -4.84
CA GLY A 1143 -9.63 -6.76 -5.74
C GLY A 1143 -10.37 -6.94 -7.06
N THR A 1144 -9.73 -7.69 -7.94
CA THR A 1144 -10.24 -8.10 -9.25
C THR A 1144 -10.60 -9.59 -9.17
N PRO A 1145 -11.76 -10.02 -9.69
CA PRO A 1145 -12.11 -11.44 -9.84
C PRO A 1145 -11.47 -12.06 -11.09
N TRP A 1146 -11.61 -13.37 -11.29
CA TRP A 1146 -11.35 -13.95 -12.61
C TRP A 1146 -12.51 -13.50 -13.52
N ARG A 1147 -12.20 -12.74 -14.57
CA ARG A 1147 -13.20 -12.26 -15.54
C ARG A 1147 -13.00 -13.01 -16.85
N MET A 1148 -14.07 -13.58 -17.40
CA MET A 1148 -14.03 -14.27 -18.69
C MET A 1148 -15.27 -13.95 -19.53
N CYS A 1149 -15.04 -13.75 -20.82
CA CYS A 1149 -16.08 -13.63 -21.85
C CYS A 1149 -16.20 -14.99 -22.55
N CYS A 1150 -17.41 -15.56 -22.57
CA CYS A 1150 -17.67 -16.91 -23.06
C CYS A 1150 -18.76 -16.85 -24.13
N GLY A 1151 -18.54 -17.46 -25.30
CA GLY A 1151 -19.56 -17.54 -26.34
C GLY A 1151 -20.78 -18.36 -25.90
N LYS A 1152 -21.98 -17.87 -26.21
CA LYS A 1152 -23.24 -18.64 -26.04
C LYS A 1152 -23.35 -19.78 -27.06
N LEU A 1153 -23.03 -19.43 -28.31
CA LEU A 1153 -23.25 -20.26 -29.50
C LEU A 1153 -21.96 -20.76 -30.15
N ASP A 1154 -20.79 -20.29 -29.70
CA ASP A 1154 -19.49 -20.83 -30.08
C ASP A 1154 -18.73 -21.36 -28.85
N LYS A 1155 -17.63 -22.08 -29.06
CA LYS A 1155 -16.79 -22.60 -27.96
C LYS A 1155 -15.72 -21.61 -27.47
N SER A 1156 -15.82 -20.33 -27.84
CA SER A 1156 -14.82 -19.34 -27.45
C SER A 1156 -14.90 -19.02 -25.97
N VAL A 1157 -13.73 -18.93 -25.34
CA VAL A 1157 -13.54 -18.47 -23.97
C VAL A 1157 -12.33 -17.55 -23.99
N LYS A 1158 -12.53 -16.31 -23.56
CA LYS A 1158 -11.49 -15.29 -23.50
C LYS A 1158 -11.32 -14.83 -22.06
N THR A 1159 -10.12 -15.02 -21.51
CA THR A 1159 -9.75 -14.45 -20.21
C THR A 1159 -9.61 -12.93 -20.35
N LEU A 1160 -10.34 -12.19 -19.53
CA LEU A 1160 -10.26 -10.72 -19.44
C LEU A 1160 -9.43 -10.29 -18.22
N ALA A 1161 -9.52 -11.02 -17.11
CA ALA A 1161 -8.70 -10.80 -15.91
C ALA A 1161 -8.44 -12.10 -15.13
N PHE A 1162 -7.35 -12.13 -14.36
CA PHE A 1162 -7.12 -13.14 -13.32
C PHE A 1162 -7.45 -12.57 -11.94
N ALA A 1163 -7.97 -13.41 -11.05
CA ALA A 1163 -8.31 -12.96 -9.70
C ALA A 1163 -7.08 -12.58 -8.87
N ASN A 1164 -7.26 -11.64 -7.93
CA ASN A 1164 -6.18 -11.19 -7.04
C ASN A 1164 -6.60 -10.92 -5.58
N PHE A 1165 -7.81 -11.31 -5.15
CA PHE A 1165 -8.27 -11.11 -3.76
C PHE A 1165 -7.30 -11.74 -2.74
N SER A 1166 -7.07 -11.05 -1.62
CA SER A 1166 -6.16 -11.53 -0.57
C SER A 1166 -6.71 -12.75 0.17
N ASP A 1167 -8.01 -12.74 0.49
CA ASP A 1167 -8.67 -13.81 1.24
C ASP A 1167 -9.95 -14.29 0.53
N GLU A 1168 -10.24 -15.59 0.65
CA GLU A 1168 -11.51 -16.22 0.28
C GLU A 1168 -12.38 -16.40 1.53
N MET A 1169 -13.68 -16.10 1.40
CA MET A 1169 -14.66 -16.42 2.44
C MET A 1169 -15.05 -17.90 2.32
N VAL A 1170 -15.02 -18.65 3.41
CA VAL A 1170 -15.46 -20.05 3.48
C VAL A 1170 -16.32 -20.30 4.70
N VAL A 1171 -17.15 -21.34 4.64
CA VAL A 1171 -17.76 -21.93 5.83
C VAL A 1171 -16.74 -22.84 6.51
N GLY A 1172 -16.61 -22.75 7.84
CA GLY A 1172 -15.73 -23.66 8.58
C GLY A 1172 -16.14 -25.12 8.43
N GLY A 1173 -15.17 -26.04 8.53
CA GLY A 1173 -15.42 -27.49 8.41
C GLY A 1173 -16.41 -28.02 9.46
N ALA A 1174 -16.84 -29.28 9.35
CA ALA A 1174 -17.94 -29.86 10.14
C ALA A 1174 -17.85 -29.68 11.68
N SER A 1175 -16.64 -29.48 12.24
CA SER A 1175 -16.40 -29.19 13.66
C SER A 1175 -16.49 -27.71 14.07
N SER A 1176 -16.59 -26.79 13.11
CA SER A 1176 -16.70 -25.35 13.33
C SER A 1176 -18.16 -24.98 13.65
N PRO A 1177 -18.43 -23.95 14.48
CA PRO A 1177 -19.79 -23.53 14.75
C PRO A 1177 -20.55 -23.10 13.47
N ALA A 1178 -21.87 -23.20 13.54
CA ALA A 1178 -22.82 -22.73 12.54
C ALA A 1178 -23.70 -21.67 13.23
N ASP A 1179 -23.07 -20.52 13.48
CA ASP A 1179 -23.51 -19.40 14.32
C ASP A 1179 -23.90 -18.14 13.52
N GLY A 1180 -23.75 -18.17 12.20
CA GLY A 1180 -23.99 -17.03 11.30
C GLY A 1180 -22.73 -16.44 10.67
N GLU A 1181 -21.53 -16.86 11.10
CA GLU A 1181 -20.26 -16.24 10.72
C GLU A 1181 -19.51 -17.02 9.63
N VAL A 1182 -18.62 -16.34 8.89
CA VAL A 1182 -17.73 -16.93 7.88
C VAL A 1182 -16.26 -16.85 8.30
N VAL A 1183 -15.42 -17.70 7.72
CA VAL A 1183 -13.96 -17.71 7.95
C VAL A 1183 -13.26 -17.16 6.72
N HIS A 1184 -12.33 -16.22 6.92
CA HIS A 1184 -11.45 -15.71 5.88
C HIS A 1184 -10.16 -16.54 5.82
N LEU A 1185 -9.79 -17.01 4.64
CA LEU A 1185 -8.56 -17.75 4.38
C LEU A 1185 -7.75 -17.11 3.27
N THR A 1186 -6.46 -16.88 3.49
CA THR A 1186 -5.57 -16.28 2.51
C THR A 1186 -5.43 -17.15 1.26
N VAL A 1187 -5.74 -16.58 0.10
CA VAL A 1187 -5.75 -17.30 -1.19
C VAL A 1187 -4.34 -17.43 -1.74
N ASP A 1188 -3.99 -18.57 -2.33
CA ASP A 1188 -2.76 -18.77 -3.07
C ASP A 1188 -3.10 -19.12 -4.53
N TYR A 1189 -3.02 -18.14 -5.44
CA TYR A 1189 -3.43 -18.34 -6.82
C TYR A 1189 -2.47 -19.22 -7.63
N SER A 1190 -1.28 -19.54 -7.12
CA SER A 1190 -0.39 -20.54 -7.73
C SER A 1190 -0.98 -21.97 -7.68
N LYS A 1191 -1.97 -22.20 -6.80
CA LYS A 1191 -2.63 -23.49 -6.57
C LYS A 1191 -4.05 -23.59 -7.12
N LYS A 1192 -4.67 -22.47 -7.54
CA LYS A 1192 -6.07 -22.43 -8.02
C LYS A 1192 -6.13 -22.80 -9.51
N ALA A 1193 -6.81 -23.90 -9.83
CA ALA A 1193 -6.89 -24.45 -11.19
C ALA A 1193 -7.30 -23.40 -12.25
N LEU A 1194 -8.23 -22.51 -11.93
CA LEU A 1194 -8.69 -21.45 -12.84
C LEU A 1194 -7.59 -20.44 -13.24
N THR A 1195 -6.54 -20.28 -12.42
CA THR A 1195 -5.36 -19.48 -12.77
C THR A 1195 -4.34 -20.26 -13.59
N VAL A 1196 -4.17 -21.55 -13.30
CA VAL A 1196 -2.99 -22.34 -13.71
C VAL A 1196 -3.23 -23.44 -14.74
N ASP A 1197 -4.50 -23.77 -15.03
CA ASP A 1197 -4.91 -24.78 -16.00
C ASP A 1197 -5.84 -24.14 -17.05
N SER A 1198 -5.32 -24.01 -18.27
CA SER A 1198 -6.05 -23.44 -19.40
C SER A 1198 -7.16 -24.35 -19.93
N MET A 1199 -7.04 -25.68 -19.77
CA MET A 1199 -8.07 -26.62 -20.18
C MET A 1199 -9.26 -26.56 -19.22
N PHE A 1200 -9.01 -26.60 -17.91
CA PHE A 1200 -10.05 -26.44 -16.90
C PHE A 1200 -10.79 -25.11 -17.08
N ARG A 1201 -10.06 -24.00 -17.23
CA ARG A 1201 -10.65 -22.67 -17.42
C ARG A 1201 -11.50 -22.56 -18.69
N ASN A 1202 -11.07 -23.17 -19.80
CA ASN A 1202 -11.87 -23.24 -21.03
C ASN A 1202 -13.11 -24.12 -20.88
N GLN A 1203 -13.03 -25.26 -20.17
CA GLN A 1203 -14.17 -26.15 -19.92
C GLN A 1203 -15.25 -25.47 -19.05
N ILE A 1204 -14.82 -24.80 -17.97
CA ILE A 1204 -15.72 -24.01 -17.11
C ILE A 1204 -16.37 -22.88 -17.91
N GLY A 1205 -15.60 -22.08 -18.65
CA GLY A 1205 -16.15 -20.98 -19.46
C GLY A 1205 -17.19 -21.46 -20.50
N GLN A 1206 -16.92 -22.57 -21.19
CA GLN A 1206 -17.88 -23.17 -22.14
C GLN A 1206 -19.18 -23.61 -21.45
N ARG A 1207 -19.09 -24.21 -20.26
CA ARG A 1207 -20.27 -24.64 -19.49
C ARG A 1207 -21.08 -23.45 -18.98
N LEU A 1208 -20.42 -22.39 -18.50
CA LEU A 1208 -21.09 -21.15 -18.06
C LEU A 1208 -21.77 -20.44 -19.24
N GLY A 1209 -21.16 -20.40 -20.42
CA GLY A 1209 -21.78 -19.90 -21.66
C GLY A 1209 -23.04 -20.67 -22.05
N ALA A 1210 -23.00 -22.01 -21.99
CA ALA A 1210 -24.16 -22.87 -22.27
C ALA A 1210 -25.31 -22.70 -21.25
N ILE A 1211 -24.98 -22.56 -19.95
CA ILE A 1211 -25.97 -22.29 -18.90
C ILE A 1211 -26.59 -20.89 -19.09
N GLY A 1212 -25.79 -19.86 -19.34
CA GLY A 1212 -26.28 -18.50 -19.57
C GLY A 1212 -27.23 -18.40 -20.76
N TRP A 1213 -26.87 -19.03 -21.89
CA TRP A 1213 -27.75 -19.19 -23.05
C TRP A 1213 -29.09 -19.85 -22.71
N PHE A 1214 -29.05 -20.97 -21.96
CA PHE A 1214 -30.25 -21.70 -21.58
C PHE A 1214 -31.16 -20.88 -20.66
N LEU A 1215 -30.60 -20.23 -19.63
CA LEU A 1215 -31.36 -19.41 -18.69
C LEU A 1215 -31.98 -18.19 -19.39
N GLU A 1216 -31.22 -17.45 -20.20
CA GLU A 1216 -31.73 -16.33 -20.99
C GLU A 1216 -32.93 -16.74 -21.87
N GLY A 1217 -32.82 -17.88 -22.56
CA GLY A 1217 -33.91 -18.42 -23.38
C GLY A 1217 -35.14 -18.89 -22.60
N LYS A 1218 -34.99 -19.27 -21.33
CA LYS A 1218 -36.10 -19.70 -20.45
C LYS A 1218 -36.77 -18.56 -19.70
N PHE A 1219 -36.02 -17.53 -19.33
CA PHE A 1219 -36.55 -16.32 -18.68
C PHE A 1219 -36.99 -15.24 -19.69
N GLY A 1220 -36.63 -15.39 -20.97
CA GLY A 1220 -37.14 -14.56 -22.07
C GLY A 1220 -36.39 -13.25 -22.30
N GLY A 1221 -35.22 -13.07 -21.67
CA GLY A 1221 -34.38 -11.88 -21.79
C GLY A 1221 -33.13 -11.98 -20.91
N PRO A 1222 -32.17 -11.04 -21.05
CA PRO A 1222 -30.87 -11.12 -20.37
C PRO A 1222 -30.98 -11.30 -18.85
N GLN A 1223 -30.12 -12.15 -18.29
CA GLN A 1223 -30.13 -12.53 -16.87
C GLN A 1223 -28.82 -12.15 -16.17
N ASP A 1224 -28.98 -11.80 -14.90
CA ASP A 1224 -27.93 -11.66 -13.89
C ASP A 1224 -28.07 -12.87 -12.94
N VAL A 1225 -27.10 -13.79 -13.00
CA VAL A 1225 -27.19 -15.14 -12.41
C VAL A 1225 -26.07 -15.33 -11.38
N GLU A 1226 -26.44 -15.67 -10.15
CA GLU A 1226 -25.48 -16.03 -9.08
C GLU A 1226 -25.39 -17.55 -8.99
N GLY A 1227 -24.18 -18.10 -8.89
CA GLY A 1227 -23.95 -19.54 -8.77
C GLY A 1227 -22.59 -19.91 -8.20
N CYS A 1228 -22.33 -21.21 -8.10
CA CYS A 1228 -21.07 -21.74 -7.59
C CYS A 1228 -20.76 -23.15 -8.12
N ILE A 1229 -19.53 -23.60 -7.89
CA ILE A 1229 -19.00 -24.91 -8.29
C ILE A 1229 -18.66 -25.71 -7.04
N VAL A 1230 -19.24 -26.91 -6.93
CA VAL A 1230 -19.02 -27.86 -5.83
C VAL A 1230 -18.56 -29.19 -6.45
N GLY A 1231 -17.27 -29.49 -6.38
CA GLY A 1231 -16.67 -30.57 -7.15
C GLY A 1231 -16.83 -30.34 -8.65
N GLU A 1232 -17.42 -31.30 -9.36
CA GLU A 1232 -17.70 -31.19 -10.81
C GLU A 1232 -19.06 -30.54 -11.12
N ASP A 1233 -19.89 -30.25 -10.13
CA ASP A 1233 -21.26 -29.75 -10.33
C ASP A 1233 -21.36 -28.21 -10.24
N VAL A 1234 -22.11 -27.64 -11.18
CA VAL A 1234 -22.49 -26.22 -11.17
C VAL A 1234 -23.85 -26.08 -10.50
N TYR A 1235 -23.93 -25.24 -9.47
CA TYR A 1235 -25.16 -24.85 -8.79
C TYR A 1235 -25.52 -23.41 -9.13
N ILE A 1236 -26.79 -23.15 -9.44
CA ILE A 1236 -27.35 -21.81 -9.56
C ILE A 1236 -28.13 -21.51 -8.30
N VAL A 1237 -27.76 -20.44 -7.60
CA VAL A 1237 -28.37 -20.07 -6.32
C VAL A 1237 -29.44 -19.00 -6.49
N GLN A 1238 -29.31 -18.13 -7.50
CA GLN A 1238 -30.23 -17.03 -7.79
C GLN A 1238 -30.18 -16.63 -9.28
N THR A 1239 -31.28 -16.08 -9.79
CA THR A 1239 -31.32 -15.38 -11.09
C THR A 1239 -32.28 -14.20 -11.00
N ARG A 1240 -31.96 -13.10 -11.67
CA ARG A 1240 -32.81 -11.90 -11.83
C ARG A 1240 -32.64 -11.32 -13.24
N PRO A 1241 -33.61 -10.54 -13.77
CA PRO A 1241 -33.42 -9.82 -15.02
C PRO A 1241 -32.21 -8.89 -14.95
N GLN A 1242 -31.37 -8.90 -16.00
CA GLN A 1242 -30.19 -8.04 -16.06
C GLN A 1242 -30.60 -6.57 -16.32
N PRO A 1243 -29.99 -5.58 -15.65
CA PRO A 1243 -30.21 -4.16 -15.95
C PRO A 1243 -29.79 -3.74 -17.37
N HIS A 1244 -30.44 -2.70 -17.91
CA HIS A 1244 -30.18 -2.08 -19.22
C HIS A 1244 -29.71 -0.62 -19.13
#